data_AF-A0A8H7UVJ2-F1
#
_entry.id   AF-A0A8H7UVJ2-F1
#
_cell.length_a   1.000
_cell.length_b   1.000
_cell.length_c   1.000
_cell.angle_alpha   90.00
_cell.angle_beta   90.00
_cell.angle_gamma   90.00
#
_symmetry.space_group_name_H-M   'P 1'
#
loop_
_entity.id
_entity.type
_entity.pdbx_description
1 polymer ?
#
loop_
_entity_poly.entity_id
_entity_poly.type
_entity_poly.pdbx_seq_one_letter_code
_entity_poly.pdbx_strand_id
1 'polypeptide(L)'
;MSDVHAPLLGKRRLEDESSSSQQEEDESADYGGVYRYPAYLQPGHFTSLEKLMFFSSSILLILLFILAGLYARSSQQDNHSPSLPTFLPTPRNHTKKPASCLEPNCIITASQILQDVDQELNPCDDFYAYTCDRWQSSHLIPDVKSRVDILSGMTETIRHRLDQILSRDYVDTYRSNLPDPNAILDRQLFTKVQDFHRSCMDQDRIEKKSILPLYPLFRAIRQFIPLSNEVAHGGLNDAIQYLGSRNIWPLFQMVAEPDIIVNPTKPSLSVGHGQVGLPSREAYDDPDTLKTYMQVVTNILDIIFKLDTQNEFGWKSWSTIATARRIVEFEKKIVQALADTHQPERWSMHELQTRVPQIYWHRFIDRLTEPPTHVLIPHADFIENLSGDVLSNTNPRTLQMYFIWRTIWKYLDVLGEEFAAPKRRLDAKLNGIEPRATPERWETCIDILDKSAMGVLLGRYFVTDRHHDTVKAKAQVEDLARTVVQIIEDRVSHLSWISPQDQLTRDHILSKLKTMEFQVGFSTSRPDIRSVISLSEYFSDVTMDPEDFFENMMKSNRHQVKQQIWGILQQPTIDKNAWKVNAQSVQVSYNKELNKVMIPGGLLQRPLIDASTPAYFYYGTIGWMIGHEVMHAFDRVGRQYNSQGIFGSWWDKDALDNLDSQNQCLVSQYNHYGLDGQGMLDNNFADNAALAIAETLWVNKTDKMMILPGLNDWNIHQLAYIQFARMKCSKSTKEHQQLIKDYAPDRYRVNGPLMNSQHFTDTFHCKVGSFMNPEIKKCQLETEAEDIPSEWRPYLIQYKALKKLVTKVAEEIESRGLSTSLLHECLDGQGSDIPKIRYYFTGEAPDIKPNIEFTYDTQAPQVQQVLSKMLLSDNQETPKLEYKKSHENKDFFALATTTTTITDDHHGRQVVTTPETKRRNSTVSLVKELLNLTLQENQPAIESSKKGELKSIVIELEQDDEFFKMLMQELAEAAMLQDVTKQKFDHDISNLEGRMTKVASPTQKTDMYNWRRIFAIYMDAQIFRGNTESDKSFRTVERARKQMTWFLTQLEKANLLNKLKSRESKSAFEQFISLNTELITIKHYQLLNETAMRKILKKHDKRSGLTASENFPKFVSTDDLFSPQLASMLYATITSKLTTIIPQPDDYACPVCMSVAWRPIRLSCNHVFCVRCLIKAQKKGMTSCPLCRHPTAVGSATALNLDEGLQNFLKMYFPQEIKQKKRENEREQAIEDVQAMTGKLYTEEQLIRMNKPSDTKCVIM
;
A
#
# COMPACT_ATOMS: atom_id res chain seq x y z
N MET A 1 -64.36 -30.05 14.22
CA MET A 1 -64.91 -31.00 15.20
C MET A 1 -64.12 -30.78 16.49
N SER A 2 -64.71 -30.30 17.57
CA SER A 2 -66.10 -29.83 17.76
C SER A 2 -66.12 -28.92 19.00
N ASP A 3 -66.42 -27.62 18.81
CA ASP A 3 -67.62 -26.95 19.36
C ASP A 3 -67.43 -26.52 20.85
N VAL A 4 -68.10 -25.51 21.44
CA VAL A 4 -69.48 -25.03 21.28
C VAL A 4 -69.62 -23.49 21.48
N HIS A 5 -70.26 -22.84 20.51
CA HIS A 5 -71.07 -21.58 20.53
C HIS A 5 -70.54 -20.18 20.98
N ALA A 6 -71.29 -19.17 20.50
CA ALA A 6 -71.21 -17.70 20.70
C ALA A 6 -72.67 -17.20 20.97
N PRO A 7 -73.19 -15.99 20.61
CA PRO A 7 -72.63 -14.68 20.18
C PRO A 7 -73.32 -13.46 20.89
N LEU A 8 -73.09 -12.19 20.42
CA LEU A 8 -74.13 -11.20 20.01
C LEU A 8 -73.60 -9.75 19.73
N LEU A 9 -74.47 -8.85 19.21
CA LEU A 9 -74.23 -7.45 18.76
C LEU A 9 -75.03 -6.42 19.63
N GLY A 10 -74.93 -5.07 19.56
CA GLY A 10 -74.03 -4.12 18.88
C GLY A 10 -74.65 -2.72 18.56
N LYS A 11 -73.86 -1.61 18.65
CA LYS A 11 -73.98 -0.24 18.04
C LYS A 11 -75.11 0.80 18.41
N ARG A 12 -74.72 2.12 18.37
CA ARG A 12 -75.50 3.42 18.36
C ARG A 12 -76.15 3.86 19.70
N ARG A 13 -76.49 5.14 20.04
CA ARG A 13 -76.48 6.58 19.54
C ARG A 13 -76.71 7.51 20.80
N LEU A 14 -76.72 8.86 20.89
CA LEU A 14 -75.95 10.05 20.41
C LEU A 14 -76.41 11.34 21.20
N GLU A 15 -75.79 12.52 20.99
CA GLU A 15 -76.31 13.92 21.23
C GLU A 15 -76.51 14.38 22.73
N ASP A 16 -76.48 15.67 23.18
CA ASP A 16 -76.15 16.99 22.56
C ASP A 16 -75.83 18.14 23.59
N GLU A 17 -75.41 19.33 23.08
CA GLU A 17 -75.38 20.77 23.56
C GLU A 17 -75.58 21.18 25.07
N SER A 18 -74.75 22.05 25.73
CA SER A 18 -74.44 23.52 25.62
C SER A 18 -75.32 24.46 26.52
N SER A 19 -74.99 25.68 27.00
CA SER A 19 -73.76 26.55 27.10
C SER A 19 -73.97 27.81 28.02
N SER A 20 -72.99 28.74 28.16
CA SER A 20 -72.95 30.04 28.94
C SER A 20 -72.81 29.95 30.49
N SER A 21 -72.28 30.88 31.31
CA SER A 21 -71.33 32.05 31.28
C SER A 21 -71.04 32.48 32.76
N GLN A 22 -70.27 33.48 33.26
CA GLN A 22 -69.59 34.73 32.82
C GLN A 22 -68.36 35.07 33.73
N GLN A 23 -67.58 36.12 33.38
CA GLN A 23 -66.77 37.07 34.20
C GLN A 23 -65.43 36.70 34.90
N GLU A 24 -64.55 37.73 34.98
CA GLU A 24 -63.26 37.82 35.70
C GLU A 24 -63.44 38.18 37.22
N GLU A 25 -62.45 38.36 38.10
CA GLU A 25 -60.97 38.58 38.05
C GLU A 25 -60.36 38.32 39.46
N ASP A 26 -59.15 37.74 39.63
CA ASP A 26 -58.14 38.08 40.69
C ASP A 26 -56.83 37.23 40.68
N GLU A 27 -55.84 37.58 41.54
CA GLU A 27 -54.39 37.29 41.36
C GLU A 27 -53.72 36.02 41.97
N SER A 28 -52.64 35.60 41.29
CA SER A 28 -51.32 35.13 41.82
C SER A 28 -51.00 33.65 42.17
N ALA A 29 -50.02 33.12 41.41
CA ALA A 29 -48.85 32.30 41.79
C ALA A 29 -48.97 30.96 42.57
N ASP A 30 -48.84 29.83 41.85
CA ASP A 30 -48.03 28.67 42.26
C ASP A 30 -47.41 27.95 41.03
N TYR A 31 -46.37 27.12 41.23
CA TYR A 31 -45.50 26.57 40.18
C TYR A 31 -45.85 25.10 39.83
N GLY A 32 -46.59 24.86 38.74
CA GLY A 32 -46.97 23.49 38.34
C GLY A 32 -47.60 23.33 36.94
N GLY A 33 -46.85 23.60 35.87
CA GLY A 33 -47.37 23.60 34.49
C GLY A 33 -47.28 22.26 33.75
N VAL A 34 -48.42 21.55 33.59
CA VAL A 34 -48.56 20.45 32.61
C VAL A 34 -48.92 21.03 31.24
N TYR A 35 -48.05 20.85 30.25
CA TYR A 35 -48.32 21.31 28.88
C TYR A 35 -49.47 20.52 28.22
N ARG A 36 -50.58 21.20 27.95
CA ARG A 36 -51.60 20.77 26.97
C ARG A 36 -51.47 21.62 25.71
N TYR A 37 -51.50 20.97 24.55
CA TYR A 37 -51.51 21.67 23.26
C TYR A 37 -52.84 22.42 23.03
N PRO A 38 -52.81 23.64 22.45
CA PRO A 38 -54.01 24.36 22.06
C PRO A 38 -54.68 23.71 20.83
N ALA A 39 -55.99 23.93 20.68
CA ALA A 39 -56.85 23.18 19.75
C ALA A 39 -56.52 23.32 18.26
N TYR A 40 -55.72 24.32 17.86
CA TYR A 40 -55.28 24.52 16.47
C TYR A 40 -54.10 23.61 16.03
N LEU A 41 -53.60 22.74 16.93
CA LEU A 41 -52.48 21.81 16.64
C LEU A 41 -52.90 20.34 16.52
N GLN A 42 -54.19 20.04 16.27
CA GLN A 42 -54.62 18.67 15.96
C GLN A 42 -54.47 18.34 14.47
N PRO A 43 -53.82 17.21 14.10
CA PRO A 43 -53.68 16.82 12.69
C PRO A 43 -55.03 16.59 12.00
N GLY A 44 -55.23 17.22 10.84
CA GLY A 44 -56.35 16.94 9.92
C GLY A 44 -57.39 18.06 9.75
N HIS A 45 -57.41 19.08 10.60
CA HIS A 45 -58.39 20.17 10.53
C HIS A 45 -57.83 21.50 10.01
N PHE A 46 -57.64 21.59 8.69
CA PHE A 46 -57.37 22.88 8.03
C PHE A 46 -58.52 23.88 8.26
N THR A 47 -58.18 25.11 8.62
CA THR A 47 -59.11 26.24 8.73
C THR A 47 -59.72 26.61 7.37
N SER A 48 -60.82 27.36 7.40
CA SER A 48 -61.44 27.88 6.16
C SER A 48 -60.50 28.81 5.37
N LEU A 49 -59.59 29.52 6.06
CA LEU A 49 -58.60 30.38 5.42
C LEU A 49 -57.50 29.57 4.73
N GLU A 50 -56.97 28.53 5.37
CA GLU A 50 -55.97 27.65 4.75
C GLU A 50 -56.55 26.88 3.56
N LYS A 51 -57.82 26.43 3.65
CA LYS A 51 -58.54 25.83 2.52
C LYS A 51 -58.67 26.82 1.35
N LEU A 52 -59.03 28.08 1.63
CA LEU A 52 -59.12 29.13 0.61
C LEU A 52 -57.73 29.39 -0.02
N MET A 53 -56.69 29.52 0.79
CA MET A 53 -55.32 29.74 0.30
C MET A 53 -54.82 28.55 -0.54
N PHE A 54 -55.04 27.31 -0.09
CA PHE A 54 -54.70 26.10 -0.85
C PHE A 54 -55.38 26.08 -2.23
N PHE A 55 -56.69 26.29 -2.29
CA PHE A 55 -57.42 26.38 -3.57
C PHE A 55 -56.92 27.54 -4.44
N SER A 56 -56.68 28.72 -3.87
CA SER A 56 -56.16 29.86 -4.63
C SER A 56 -54.77 29.60 -5.22
N SER A 57 -53.86 29.00 -4.44
CA SER A 57 -52.52 28.63 -4.88
C SER A 57 -52.54 27.53 -5.96
N SER A 58 -53.42 26.54 -5.84
CA SER A 58 -53.63 25.52 -6.87
C SER A 58 -54.09 26.12 -8.20
N ILE A 59 -55.05 27.06 -8.16
CA ILE A 59 -55.52 27.78 -9.35
C ILE A 59 -54.41 28.63 -9.97
N LEU A 60 -53.63 29.34 -9.15
CA LEU A 60 -52.47 30.12 -9.60
C LEU A 60 -51.40 29.24 -10.26
N LEU A 61 -51.12 28.07 -9.70
CA LEU A 61 -50.17 27.10 -10.25
C LEU A 61 -50.64 26.56 -11.61
N ILE A 62 -51.93 26.21 -11.73
CA ILE A 62 -52.54 25.76 -12.99
C ILE A 62 -52.49 26.87 -14.06
N LEU A 63 -52.80 28.11 -13.70
CA LEU A 63 -52.68 29.26 -14.59
C LEU A 63 -51.22 29.49 -15.03
N LEU A 64 -50.25 29.30 -14.14
CA LEU A 64 -48.82 29.42 -14.45
C LEU A 64 -48.37 28.34 -15.43
N PHE A 65 -48.80 27.09 -15.27
CA PHE A 65 -48.55 26.01 -16.25
C PHE A 65 -49.22 26.27 -17.61
N ILE A 66 -50.45 26.81 -17.63
CA ILE A 66 -51.13 27.21 -18.87
C ILE A 66 -50.35 28.33 -19.57
N LEU A 67 -49.92 29.36 -18.83
CA LEU A 67 -49.11 30.46 -19.36
C LEU A 67 -47.75 29.98 -19.87
N ALA A 68 -47.07 29.08 -19.16
CA ALA A 68 -45.82 28.47 -19.60
C ALA A 68 -46.00 27.65 -20.89
N GLY A 69 -47.08 26.87 -21.00
CA GLY A 69 -47.41 26.11 -22.21
C GLY A 69 -47.75 27.01 -23.41
N LEU A 70 -48.48 28.11 -23.19
CA LEU A 70 -48.76 29.12 -24.21
C LEU A 70 -47.49 29.86 -24.65
N TYR A 71 -46.62 30.23 -23.70
CA TYR A 71 -45.33 30.88 -23.97
C TYR A 71 -44.43 29.96 -24.81
N ALA A 72 -44.23 28.71 -24.39
CA ALA A 72 -43.45 27.71 -25.12
C ALA A 72 -44.00 27.48 -26.55
N ARG A 73 -45.33 27.50 -26.72
CA ARG A 73 -45.97 27.38 -28.04
C ARG A 73 -45.73 28.62 -28.92
N SER A 74 -45.75 29.83 -28.35
CA SER A 74 -45.40 31.05 -29.09
C SER A 74 -43.92 31.10 -29.48
N SER A 75 -43.04 30.63 -28.60
CA SER A 75 -41.58 30.57 -28.80
C SER A 75 -41.13 29.60 -29.91
N GLN A 76 -42.02 28.76 -30.44
CA GLN A 76 -41.70 27.85 -31.55
C GLN A 76 -42.06 28.40 -32.94
N GLN A 77 -42.69 29.58 -33.03
CA GLN A 77 -43.27 30.04 -34.30
C GLN A 77 -42.36 30.97 -35.12
N ASP A 78 -41.31 31.55 -34.51
CA ASP A 78 -40.31 32.39 -35.18
C ASP A 78 -38.90 31.79 -35.12
N ASN A 79 -38.49 31.09 -36.19
CA ASN A 79 -37.16 31.23 -36.81
C ASN A 79 -37.06 30.43 -38.13
N HIS A 80 -36.71 31.12 -39.22
CA HIS A 80 -36.52 30.50 -40.53
C HIS A 80 -35.15 29.83 -40.68
N SER A 81 -35.10 28.71 -41.42
CA SER A 81 -33.85 28.07 -41.84
C SER A 81 -33.17 28.81 -43.00
N PRO A 82 -31.84 28.68 -43.13
CA PRO A 82 -31.22 28.65 -44.46
C PRO A 82 -30.28 27.44 -44.69
N SER A 83 -30.56 26.71 -45.78
CA SER A 83 -29.63 25.95 -46.65
C SER A 83 -28.44 25.17 -46.06
N LEU A 84 -28.49 23.84 -46.18
CA LEU A 84 -27.36 22.92 -46.01
C LEU A 84 -26.57 22.75 -47.33
N PRO A 85 -25.22 22.77 -47.34
CA PRO A 85 -24.42 22.22 -48.44
C PRO A 85 -24.31 20.69 -48.32
N THR A 86 -24.45 19.96 -49.43
CA THR A 86 -24.43 18.49 -49.43
C THR A 86 -23.00 17.95 -49.35
N PHE A 87 -22.68 17.23 -48.27
CA PHE A 87 -21.58 16.24 -48.28
C PHE A 87 -22.16 14.85 -47.99
N LEU A 88 -21.78 13.87 -48.81
CA LEU A 88 -22.25 12.49 -48.69
C LEU A 88 -21.67 11.85 -47.41
N PRO A 89 -22.46 11.05 -46.67
CA PRO A 89 -21.90 10.28 -45.56
C PRO A 89 -20.98 9.20 -46.11
N THR A 90 -19.71 9.20 -45.67
CA THR A 90 -18.90 7.97 -45.74
C THR A 90 -19.57 6.89 -44.87
N PRO A 91 -19.56 5.62 -45.31
CA PRO A 91 -20.25 4.56 -44.58
C PRO A 91 -19.57 4.33 -43.22
N ARG A 92 -20.27 4.68 -42.14
CA ARG A 92 -19.85 4.30 -40.79
C ARG A 92 -19.85 2.78 -40.70
N ASN A 93 -18.70 2.18 -40.44
CA ASN A 93 -18.61 0.76 -40.08
C ASN A 93 -19.53 0.50 -38.88
N HIS A 94 -20.48 -0.42 -39.03
CA HIS A 94 -21.37 -0.82 -37.95
C HIS A 94 -20.61 -1.70 -36.93
N THR A 95 -19.82 -1.07 -36.06
CA THR A 95 -19.48 -1.66 -34.76
C THR A 95 -20.81 -1.90 -34.02
N LYS A 96 -21.11 -3.16 -33.71
CA LYS A 96 -22.31 -3.51 -32.95
C LYS A 96 -22.27 -2.79 -31.61
N LYS A 97 -23.33 -2.06 -31.25
CA LYS A 97 -23.49 -1.57 -29.87
C LYS A 97 -23.46 -2.78 -28.93
N PRO A 98 -22.78 -2.71 -27.77
CA PRO A 98 -22.85 -3.76 -26.77
C PRO A 98 -24.29 -3.94 -26.29
N ALA A 99 -24.66 -5.16 -25.91
CA ALA A 99 -25.98 -5.44 -25.36
C ALA A 99 -26.16 -4.72 -24.02
N SER A 100 -27.40 -4.28 -23.73
CA SER A 100 -27.73 -3.59 -22.47
C SER A 100 -28.57 -4.48 -21.57
N CYS A 101 -28.28 -4.47 -20.27
CA CYS A 101 -28.98 -5.28 -19.28
C CYS A 101 -30.32 -4.64 -18.90
N LEU A 102 -31.44 -5.19 -19.37
CA LEU A 102 -32.79 -4.66 -19.10
C LEU A 102 -33.50 -5.34 -17.91
N GLU A 103 -32.77 -6.09 -17.08
CA GLU A 103 -33.33 -6.66 -15.86
C GLU A 103 -33.60 -5.57 -14.80
N PRO A 104 -34.62 -5.72 -13.92
CA PRO A 104 -34.99 -4.68 -12.95
C PRO A 104 -33.84 -4.23 -12.05
N ASN A 105 -32.95 -5.15 -11.65
CA ASN A 105 -31.77 -4.83 -10.85
C ASN A 105 -30.78 -3.92 -11.61
N CYS A 106 -30.52 -4.23 -12.89
CA CYS A 106 -29.69 -3.40 -13.76
C CYS A 106 -30.26 -1.98 -13.96
N ILE A 107 -31.59 -1.85 -14.05
CA ILE A 107 -32.27 -0.54 -14.15
C ILE A 107 -32.14 0.25 -12.84
N ILE A 108 -32.33 -0.39 -11.68
CA ILE A 108 -32.19 0.25 -10.37
C ILE A 108 -30.75 0.74 -10.15
N THR A 109 -29.75 -0.12 -10.39
CA THR A 109 -28.34 0.25 -10.24
C THR A 109 -27.93 1.39 -11.18
N ALA A 110 -28.45 1.42 -12.41
CA ALA A 110 -28.23 2.52 -13.34
C ALA A 110 -28.84 3.84 -12.83
N SER A 111 -30.08 3.79 -12.33
CA SER A 111 -30.76 4.97 -11.78
C SER A 111 -30.01 5.54 -10.57
N GLN A 112 -29.38 4.71 -9.74
CA GLN A 112 -28.57 5.16 -8.61
C GLN A 112 -27.26 5.82 -9.08
N ILE A 113 -26.57 5.26 -10.09
CA ILE A 113 -25.36 5.89 -10.66
C ILE A 113 -25.68 7.29 -11.20
N LEU A 114 -26.80 7.45 -11.91
CA LEU A 114 -27.23 8.75 -12.46
C LEU A 114 -27.67 9.76 -11.39
N GLN A 115 -27.92 9.32 -10.16
CA GLN A 115 -28.23 10.19 -9.01
C GLN A 115 -26.96 10.58 -8.22
N ASP A 116 -26.03 9.64 -8.06
CA ASP A 116 -24.82 9.83 -7.24
C ASP A 116 -23.69 10.57 -7.97
N VAL A 117 -23.54 10.35 -9.29
CA VAL A 117 -22.43 10.91 -10.07
C VAL A 117 -22.76 12.32 -10.56
N ASP A 118 -21.84 13.25 -10.33
CA ASP A 118 -21.95 14.64 -10.78
C ASP A 118 -21.24 14.87 -12.11
N GLN A 119 -21.99 14.76 -13.21
CA GLN A 119 -21.49 15.03 -14.56
C GLN A 119 -21.10 16.50 -14.82
N GLU A 120 -21.37 17.44 -13.90
CA GLU A 120 -20.89 18.82 -14.00
C GLU A 120 -19.47 18.99 -13.41
N LEU A 121 -19.02 18.04 -12.59
CA LEU A 121 -17.66 18.01 -12.05
C LEU A 121 -16.68 17.33 -13.01
N ASN A 122 -15.41 17.76 -12.97
CA ASN A 122 -14.33 17.14 -13.73
C ASN A 122 -13.77 15.92 -12.95
N PRO A 123 -13.85 14.69 -13.49
CA PRO A 123 -13.32 13.49 -12.83
C PRO A 123 -11.80 13.52 -12.59
N CYS A 124 -11.07 14.44 -13.24
CA CYS A 124 -9.63 14.61 -13.09
C CYS A 124 -9.22 15.66 -12.04
N ASP A 125 -10.17 16.43 -11.49
CA ASP A 125 -9.90 17.40 -10.41
C ASP A 125 -10.23 16.82 -9.03
N ASP A 126 -11.29 16.02 -8.90
CA ASP A 126 -11.51 15.12 -7.75
C ASP A 126 -12.50 14.01 -8.14
N PHE A 127 -12.02 12.75 -8.19
CA PHE A 127 -12.86 11.63 -8.62
C PHE A 127 -13.86 11.17 -7.54
N TYR A 128 -13.52 11.33 -6.26
CA TYR A 128 -14.45 11.10 -5.16
C TYR A 128 -15.58 12.13 -5.18
N ALA A 129 -15.28 13.42 -5.33
CA ALA A 129 -16.31 14.44 -5.44
C ALA A 129 -17.26 14.17 -6.62
N TYR A 130 -16.67 13.91 -7.80
CA TYR A 130 -17.38 13.52 -9.03
C TYR A 130 -18.30 12.30 -8.86
N THR A 131 -18.00 11.36 -7.94
CA THR A 131 -18.80 10.13 -7.75
C THR A 131 -19.66 10.11 -6.47
N CYS A 132 -19.39 10.98 -5.50
CA CYS A 132 -19.96 10.88 -4.15
C CYS A 132 -20.50 12.19 -3.57
N ASP A 133 -20.30 13.37 -4.15
CA ASP A 133 -20.80 14.61 -3.53
C ASP A 133 -22.33 14.73 -3.61
N ARG A 134 -22.98 14.28 -4.70
CA ARG A 134 -24.44 14.21 -4.75
C ARG A 134 -24.99 13.18 -3.75
N TRP A 135 -24.35 12.01 -3.63
CA TRP A 135 -24.68 11.01 -2.61
C TRP A 135 -24.56 11.59 -1.19
N GLN A 136 -23.44 12.26 -0.87
CA GLN A 136 -23.24 12.94 0.42
C GLN A 136 -24.25 14.07 0.65
N SER A 137 -24.70 14.77 -0.40
CA SER A 137 -25.70 15.83 -0.27
C SER A 137 -27.10 15.28 0.07
N SER A 138 -27.47 14.13 -0.52
CA SER A 138 -28.79 13.52 -0.34
C SER A 138 -28.90 12.67 0.94
N HIS A 139 -27.78 12.12 1.43
CA HIS A 139 -27.75 11.32 2.66
C HIS A 139 -27.45 12.19 3.89
N LEU A 140 -28.34 12.16 4.88
CA LEU A 140 -28.08 12.72 6.21
C LEU A 140 -27.50 11.63 7.13
N ILE A 141 -26.67 12.02 8.10
CA ILE A 141 -26.30 11.14 9.21
C ILE A 141 -27.46 11.21 10.22
N PRO A 142 -28.15 10.10 10.55
CA PRO A 142 -29.18 10.11 11.59
C PRO A 142 -28.57 10.41 12.97
N ASP A 143 -29.32 11.12 13.83
CA ASP A 143 -28.87 11.60 15.15
C ASP A 143 -28.27 10.50 16.07
N VAL A 144 -28.63 9.23 15.84
CA VAL A 144 -28.16 8.04 16.58
C VAL A 144 -26.91 7.36 16.00
N LYS A 145 -26.34 7.90 14.91
CA LYS A 145 -25.19 7.35 14.16
C LYS A 145 -24.10 8.40 13.99
N SER A 146 -22.86 7.95 13.81
CA SER A 146 -21.70 8.80 13.54
C SER A 146 -21.25 8.78 12.08
N ARG A 147 -21.77 7.84 11.30
CA ARG A 147 -21.37 7.56 9.93
C ARG A 147 -22.53 6.92 9.17
N VAL A 148 -22.63 7.26 7.89
CA VAL A 148 -23.44 6.53 6.90
C VAL A 148 -22.55 6.24 5.70
N ASP A 149 -22.63 5.01 5.19
CA ASP A 149 -22.06 4.57 3.91
C ASP A 149 -22.90 3.41 3.33
N ILE A 150 -22.52 2.89 2.18
CA ILE A 150 -23.26 1.81 1.51
C ILE A 150 -23.32 0.53 2.37
N LEU A 151 -22.28 0.21 3.16
CA LEU A 151 -22.22 -0.98 4.01
C LEU A 151 -23.05 -0.81 5.29
N SER A 152 -23.13 0.40 5.86
CA SER A 152 -24.06 0.67 6.96
C SER A 152 -25.51 0.48 6.49
N GLY A 153 -25.87 0.98 5.30
CA GLY A 153 -27.19 0.74 4.69
C GLY A 153 -27.51 -0.74 4.45
N MET A 154 -26.51 -1.55 4.05
CA MET A 154 -26.65 -3.02 3.99
C MET A 154 -26.88 -3.63 5.37
N THR A 155 -26.10 -3.20 6.38
CA THR A 155 -26.23 -3.66 7.78
C THR A 155 -27.63 -3.40 8.32
N GLU A 156 -28.16 -2.21 8.10
CA GLU A 156 -29.49 -1.79 8.53
C GLU A 156 -30.59 -2.60 7.83
N THR A 157 -30.45 -2.82 6.52
CA THR A 157 -31.35 -3.68 5.73
C THR A 157 -31.38 -5.12 6.24
N ILE A 158 -30.22 -5.66 6.64
CA ILE A 158 -30.10 -7.00 7.26
C ILE A 158 -30.75 -7.02 8.64
N ARG A 159 -30.47 -6.03 9.50
CA ARG A 159 -30.98 -5.96 10.87
C ARG A 159 -32.50 -5.82 10.93
N HIS A 160 -33.06 -4.92 10.13
CA HIS A 160 -34.51 -4.77 9.99
C HIS A 160 -35.16 -6.04 9.44
N ARG A 161 -34.50 -6.77 8.51
CA ARG A 161 -35.00 -8.07 8.06
C ARG A 161 -34.96 -9.12 9.18
N LEU A 162 -33.96 -9.10 10.05
CA LEU A 162 -33.83 -10.03 11.18
C LEU A 162 -34.85 -9.74 12.30
N ASP A 163 -35.12 -8.48 12.64
CA ASP A 163 -36.27 -8.15 13.49
C ASP A 163 -37.58 -8.65 12.88
N GLN A 164 -37.85 -8.37 11.60
CA GLN A 164 -39.05 -8.87 10.93
C GLN A 164 -39.20 -10.39 10.95
N ILE A 165 -38.11 -11.14 11.11
CA ILE A 165 -38.11 -12.60 11.27
C ILE A 165 -38.40 -12.99 12.72
N LEU A 166 -37.69 -12.41 13.70
CA LEU A 166 -37.84 -12.72 15.12
C LEU A 166 -39.16 -12.23 15.72
N SER A 167 -39.76 -11.18 15.16
CA SER A 167 -41.04 -10.60 15.57
C SER A 167 -42.27 -11.33 14.98
N ARG A 168 -42.07 -12.49 14.33
CA ARG A 168 -43.14 -13.37 13.81
C ARG A 168 -43.15 -14.73 14.52
N ASP A 169 -44.27 -15.44 14.44
CA ASP A 169 -44.29 -16.87 14.74
C ASP A 169 -43.36 -17.65 13.79
N TYR A 170 -42.91 -18.83 14.24
CA TYR A 170 -42.11 -19.75 13.43
C TYR A 170 -42.91 -20.25 12.21
N VAL A 171 -42.69 -19.60 11.06
CA VAL A 171 -43.45 -19.83 9.82
C VAL A 171 -43.01 -21.12 9.12
N ASP A 172 -43.95 -21.81 8.47
CA ASP A 172 -43.68 -23.06 7.75
C ASP A 172 -42.63 -22.92 6.62
N THR A 173 -42.23 -21.71 6.19
CA THR A 173 -41.11 -21.49 5.25
C THR A 173 -39.76 -21.98 5.78
N TYR A 174 -39.55 -21.99 7.10
CA TYR A 174 -38.36 -22.60 7.72
C TYR A 174 -38.49 -24.13 7.87
N ARG A 175 -39.75 -24.60 7.91
CA ARG A 175 -40.15 -25.98 8.21
C ARG A 175 -40.27 -26.87 6.97
N SER A 176 -40.67 -26.30 5.83
CA SER A 176 -41.18 -27.02 4.65
C SER A 176 -40.18 -27.96 3.96
N ASN A 177 -38.90 -27.91 4.35
CA ASN A 177 -37.81 -28.72 3.80
C ASN A 177 -37.15 -29.63 4.85
N LEU A 178 -37.64 -29.68 6.09
CA LEU A 178 -37.04 -30.46 7.19
C LEU A 178 -38.01 -31.53 7.71
N PRO A 179 -37.65 -32.83 7.69
CA PRO A 179 -38.45 -33.86 8.33
C PRO A 179 -38.31 -33.79 9.86
N ASP A 180 -39.30 -34.30 10.58
CA ASP A 180 -39.15 -34.56 12.02
C ASP A 180 -38.08 -35.65 12.27
N PRO A 181 -37.27 -35.55 13.34
CA PRO A 181 -37.36 -34.57 14.44
C PRO A 181 -36.65 -33.22 14.17
N ASN A 182 -36.02 -33.03 13.01
CA ASN A 182 -35.21 -31.82 12.76
C ASN A 182 -36.04 -30.53 12.76
N ALA A 183 -37.30 -30.56 12.30
CA ALA A 183 -38.18 -29.40 12.39
C ALA A 183 -38.54 -29.01 13.85
N ILE A 184 -38.62 -29.97 14.77
CA ILE A 184 -38.85 -29.70 16.20
C ILE A 184 -37.64 -29.01 16.82
N LEU A 185 -36.43 -29.53 16.54
CA LEU A 185 -35.18 -28.95 17.01
C LEU A 185 -34.94 -27.53 16.42
N ASP A 186 -35.26 -27.33 15.14
CA ASP A 186 -35.13 -26.02 14.48
C ASP A 186 -36.06 -24.97 15.11
N ARG A 187 -37.29 -25.36 15.46
CA ARG A 187 -38.22 -24.51 16.20
C ARG A 187 -37.72 -24.19 17.61
N GLN A 188 -37.15 -25.17 18.33
CA GLN A 188 -36.56 -24.94 19.66
C GLN A 188 -35.38 -23.96 19.60
N LEU A 189 -34.52 -24.09 18.58
CA LEU A 189 -33.43 -23.14 18.31
C LEU A 189 -33.96 -21.73 18.00
N PHE A 190 -35.01 -21.61 17.18
CA PHE A 190 -35.65 -20.33 16.88
C PHE A 190 -36.22 -19.67 18.13
N THR A 191 -36.88 -20.44 19.00
CA THR A 191 -37.36 -19.95 20.30
C THR A 191 -36.22 -19.40 21.17
N LYS A 192 -35.00 -19.97 21.16
CA LYS A 192 -33.86 -19.40 21.90
C LYS A 192 -33.48 -17.98 21.44
N VAL A 193 -33.39 -17.73 20.13
CA VAL A 193 -33.08 -16.37 19.63
C VAL A 193 -34.26 -15.42 19.78
N GLN A 194 -35.49 -15.92 19.59
CA GLN A 194 -36.71 -15.14 19.75
C GLN A 194 -36.95 -14.70 21.21
N ASP A 195 -36.69 -15.56 22.20
CA ASP A 195 -36.91 -15.22 23.60
C ASP A 195 -35.80 -14.32 24.18
N PHE A 196 -34.57 -14.41 23.65
CA PHE A 196 -33.53 -13.39 23.91
C PHE A 196 -33.94 -12.02 23.34
N HIS A 197 -34.53 -11.99 22.14
CA HIS A 197 -35.03 -10.75 21.54
C HIS A 197 -36.22 -10.19 22.33
N ARG A 198 -37.21 -11.01 22.68
CA ARG A 198 -38.38 -10.62 23.49
C ARG A 198 -37.98 -10.06 24.85
N SER A 199 -37.10 -10.72 25.59
CA SER A 199 -36.71 -10.22 26.92
C SER A 199 -35.92 -8.92 26.84
N CYS A 200 -35.19 -8.68 25.75
CA CYS A 200 -34.59 -7.37 25.46
C CYS A 200 -35.65 -6.28 25.16
N MET A 201 -36.72 -6.61 24.44
CA MET A 201 -37.78 -5.66 24.07
C MET A 201 -38.67 -5.23 25.25
N ASP A 202 -38.79 -6.06 26.30
CA ASP A 202 -39.52 -5.74 27.54
C ASP A 202 -38.74 -4.74 28.43
N GLN A 203 -38.77 -3.45 28.04
CA GLN A 203 -38.11 -2.39 28.78
C GLN A 203 -38.67 -2.20 30.20
N ASP A 204 -39.99 -2.24 30.37
CA ASP A 204 -40.64 -2.06 31.69
C ASP A 204 -40.11 -3.05 32.74
N ARG A 205 -39.88 -4.31 32.33
CA ARG A 205 -39.30 -5.33 33.21
C ARG A 205 -37.82 -5.13 33.49
N ILE A 206 -37.06 -4.59 32.54
CA ILE A 206 -35.64 -4.26 32.72
C ILE A 206 -35.49 -3.08 33.70
N GLU A 207 -36.22 -1.98 33.50
CA GLU A 207 -36.25 -0.85 34.44
C GLU A 207 -36.68 -1.30 35.84
N LYS A 208 -37.72 -2.13 35.94
CA LYS A 208 -38.22 -2.69 37.21
C LYS A 208 -37.19 -3.58 37.94
N LYS A 209 -36.25 -4.20 37.23
CA LYS A 209 -35.14 -4.95 37.84
C LYS A 209 -33.99 -4.02 38.28
N SER A 210 -33.80 -2.90 37.58
CA SER A 210 -32.74 -1.89 37.86
C SER A 210 -31.40 -2.58 38.17
N ILE A 211 -30.69 -2.18 39.22
CA ILE A 211 -29.36 -2.69 39.58
C ILE A 211 -29.34 -4.09 40.22
N LEU A 212 -30.50 -4.60 40.66
CA LEU A 212 -30.59 -5.82 41.49
C LEU A 212 -29.91 -7.07 40.90
N PRO A 213 -29.94 -7.33 39.57
CA PRO A 213 -29.26 -8.49 38.98
C PRO A 213 -27.72 -8.50 39.16
N LEU A 214 -27.09 -7.35 39.44
CA LEU A 214 -25.65 -7.26 39.70
C LEU A 214 -25.27 -7.57 41.16
N TYR A 215 -26.19 -7.47 42.12
CA TYR A 215 -25.88 -7.67 43.56
C TYR A 215 -25.31 -9.07 43.88
N PRO A 216 -25.75 -10.18 43.26
CA PRO A 216 -25.09 -11.48 43.42
C PRO A 216 -23.62 -11.49 42.96
N LEU A 217 -23.29 -10.74 41.90
CA LEU A 217 -21.90 -10.62 41.41
C LEU A 217 -21.06 -9.78 42.37
N PHE A 218 -21.60 -8.67 42.88
CA PHE A 218 -20.92 -7.80 43.86
C PHE A 218 -20.62 -8.55 45.16
N ARG A 219 -21.57 -9.36 45.67
CA ARG A 219 -21.35 -10.24 46.83
C ARG A 219 -20.21 -11.22 46.59
N ALA A 220 -20.17 -11.89 45.43
CA ALA A 220 -19.09 -12.81 45.09
C ALA A 220 -17.72 -12.11 45.04
N ILE A 221 -17.60 -10.96 44.35
CA ILE A 221 -16.34 -10.20 44.27
C ILE A 221 -15.86 -9.75 45.67
N ARG A 222 -16.77 -9.34 46.56
CA ARG A 222 -16.46 -8.97 47.95
C ARG A 222 -16.05 -10.15 48.83
N GLN A 223 -16.61 -11.34 48.58
CA GLN A 223 -16.22 -12.59 49.26
C GLN A 223 -14.81 -13.03 48.84
N PHE A 224 -14.46 -12.89 47.56
CA PHE A 224 -13.14 -13.26 47.05
C PHE A 224 -12.06 -12.22 47.37
N ILE A 225 -12.40 -10.92 47.40
CA ILE A 225 -11.48 -9.82 47.71
C ILE A 225 -12.00 -9.05 48.93
N PRO A 226 -11.87 -9.59 50.16
CA PRO A 226 -12.33 -8.93 51.39
C PRO A 226 -11.51 -7.69 51.72
N LEU A 227 -12.14 -6.70 52.37
CA LEU A 227 -11.50 -5.42 52.72
C LEU A 227 -10.67 -5.45 54.02
N SER A 228 -10.77 -6.52 54.81
CA SER A 228 -10.19 -6.63 56.16
C SER A 228 -8.78 -7.22 56.21
N ASN A 229 -8.30 -7.77 55.09
CA ASN A 229 -7.08 -8.58 55.02
C ASN A 229 -6.16 -8.04 53.91
N GLU A 230 -4.89 -8.46 53.92
CA GLU A 230 -4.12 -8.52 52.68
C GLU A 230 -4.84 -9.39 51.63
N VAL A 231 -4.58 -9.17 50.35
CA VAL A 231 -5.18 -10.02 49.28
C VAL A 231 -4.54 -11.41 49.33
N ALA A 232 -5.17 -12.31 50.11
CA ALA A 232 -4.84 -13.72 50.10
C ALA A 232 -4.89 -14.22 48.65
N HIS A 233 -3.76 -14.65 48.09
CA HIS A 233 -3.58 -14.76 46.63
C HIS A 233 -4.60 -15.70 45.96
N GLY A 234 -5.08 -16.72 46.70
CA GLY A 234 -6.17 -17.59 46.24
C GLY A 234 -7.48 -16.84 45.94
N GLY A 235 -7.81 -15.77 46.68
CA GLY A 235 -9.00 -14.96 46.47
C GLY A 235 -8.94 -14.11 45.20
N LEU A 236 -7.76 -13.60 44.82
CA LEU A 236 -7.58 -12.92 43.53
C LEU A 236 -7.80 -13.89 42.37
N ASN A 237 -7.21 -15.09 42.45
CA ASN A 237 -7.46 -16.20 41.52
C ASN A 237 -8.95 -16.54 41.40
N ASP A 238 -9.63 -16.76 42.52
CA ASP A 238 -11.05 -17.14 42.55
C ASP A 238 -11.93 -16.02 41.95
N ALA A 239 -11.59 -14.74 42.19
CA ALA A 239 -12.28 -13.59 41.60
C ALA A 239 -12.09 -13.47 40.07
N ILE A 240 -10.85 -13.58 39.58
CA ILE A 240 -10.57 -13.52 38.13
C ILE A 240 -11.25 -14.70 37.42
N GLN A 241 -11.29 -15.89 38.03
CA GLN A 241 -11.95 -17.07 37.46
C GLN A 241 -13.48 -16.89 37.40
N TYR A 242 -14.08 -16.31 38.44
CA TYR A 242 -15.50 -15.99 38.48
C TYR A 242 -15.91 -14.95 37.42
N LEU A 243 -15.06 -13.95 37.16
CA LEU A 243 -15.30 -12.91 36.16
C LEU A 243 -15.00 -13.40 34.73
N GLY A 244 -13.88 -14.08 34.52
CA GLY A 244 -13.47 -14.62 33.23
C GLY A 244 -14.48 -15.62 32.66
N SER A 245 -15.05 -16.48 33.52
CA SER A 245 -16.17 -17.37 33.15
C SER A 245 -17.45 -16.64 32.69
N ARG A 246 -17.56 -15.32 32.89
CA ARG A 246 -18.66 -14.44 32.45
C ARG A 246 -18.23 -13.45 31.36
N ASN A 247 -17.10 -13.72 30.69
CA ASN A 247 -16.47 -12.86 29.69
C ASN A 247 -16.18 -11.43 30.20
N ILE A 248 -15.64 -11.35 31.43
CA ILE A 248 -15.16 -10.13 32.10
C ILE A 248 -13.70 -10.36 32.48
N TRP A 249 -12.78 -9.60 31.90
CA TRP A 249 -11.33 -9.82 32.03
C TRP A 249 -10.62 -8.54 32.49
N PRO A 250 -10.61 -8.20 33.80
CA PRO A 250 -10.21 -6.87 34.26
C PRO A 250 -8.71 -6.54 34.12
N LEU A 251 -7.83 -7.54 34.22
CA LEU A 251 -6.37 -7.35 34.36
C LEU A 251 -5.64 -7.84 33.11
N PHE A 252 -5.78 -9.14 32.85
CA PHE A 252 -5.35 -9.85 31.65
C PHE A 252 -6.55 -10.62 31.10
N GLN A 253 -6.57 -10.87 29.79
CA GLN A 253 -7.54 -11.74 29.15
C GLN A 253 -6.85 -13.05 28.76
N MET A 254 -7.58 -14.17 28.87
CA MET A 254 -7.17 -15.47 28.37
C MET A 254 -8.02 -15.83 27.15
N VAL A 255 -7.39 -16.29 26.08
CA VAL A 255 -8.07 -16.76 24.85
C VAL A 255 -7.44 -18.06 24.33
N ALA A 256 -8.13 -18.74 23.42
CA ALA A 256 -7.62 -19.91 22.72
C ALA A 256 -7.29 -19.54 21.27
N GLU A 257 -6.03 -19.67 20.90
CA GLU A 257 -5.49 -19.26 19.60
C GLU A 257 -4.61 -20.37 19.01
N PRO A 258 -4.27 -20.35 17.72
CA PRO A 258 -3.24 -21.22 17.16
C PRO A 258 -1.89 -21.06 17.89
N ASP A 259 -1.10 -22.12 18.06
CA ASP A 259 0.31 -21.99 18.49
C ASP A 259 1.15 -21.42 17.35
N ILE A 260 1.10 -20.09 17.19
CA ILE A 260 1.78 -19.35 16.12
C ILE A 260 3.32 -19.43 16.18
N ILE A 261 3.91 -19.99 17.24
CA ILE A 261 5.37 -20.10 17.40
C ILE A 261 5.87 -21.49 17.04
N VAL A 262 5.09 -22.56 17.29
CA VAL A 262 5.51 -23.95 17.03
C VAL A 262 4.62 -24.68 16.03
N ASN A 263 3.29 -24.57 16.13
CA ASN A 263 2.38 -25.31 15.25
C ASN A 263 0.94 -24.73 15.25
N PRO A 264 0.59 -23.88 14.26
CA PRO A 264 -0.75 -23.27 14.13
C PRO A 264 -1.91 -24.26 13.94
N THR A 265 -1.65 -25.55 13.70
CA THR A 265 -2.71 -26.58 13.72
C THR A 265 -3.13 -27.00 15.12
N LYS A 266 -2.39 -26.60 16.16
CA LYS A 266 -2.69 -26.89 17.58
C LYS A 266 -3.24 -25.65 18.28
N PRO A 267 -4.25 -25.80 19.17
CA PRO A 267 -4.64 -24.72 20.06
C PRO A 267 -3.57 -24.50 21.13
N SER A 268 -3.38 -23.23 21.48
CA SER A 268 -2.56 -22.73 22.56
C SER A 268 -3.41 -21.83 23.46
N LEU A 269 -3.10 -21.83 24.75
CA LEU A 269 -3.65 -20.85 25.69
C LEU A 269 -2.83 -19.57 25.55
N SER A 270 -3.51 -18.46 25.25
CA SER A 270 -2.89 -17.15 25.03
C SER A 270 -3.32 -16.18 26.12
N VAL A 271 -2.37 -15.41 26.67
CA VAL A 271 -2.61 -14.46 27.78
C VAL A 271 -2.13 -13.08 27.37
N GLY A 272 -3.09 -12.18 27.18
CA GLY A 272 -2.88 -10.79 26.74
C GLY A 272 -3.51 -9.77 27.67
N HIS A 273 -3.63 -8.52 27.21
CA HIS A 273 -4.15 -7.42 28.01
C HIS A 273 -5.63 -7.59 28.40
N GLY A 274 -6.02 -6.96 29.52
CA GLY A 274 -7.41 -6.95 29.98
C GLY A 274 -8.33 -6.05 29.15
N GLN A 275 -9.63 -6.15 29.44
CA GLN A 275 -10.69 -5.28 28.93
C GLN A 275 -10.71 -3.97 29.71
N VAL A 276 -10.61 -2.83 29.02
CA VAL A 276 -10.57 -1.48 29.62
C VAL A 276 -11.77 -0.62 29.19
N GLY A 277 -11.89 0.62 29.68
CA GLY A 277 -13.08 1.47 29.52
C GLY A 277 -13.10 2.34 28.27
N LEU A 278 -11.97 2.96 27.93
CA LEU A 278 -11.79 3.81 26.74
C LEU A 278 -11.08 3.02 25.61
N PRO A 279 -11.28 3.38 24.33
CA PRO A 279 -10.94 2.52 23.20
C PRO A 279 -9.44 2.45 22.83
N SER A 280 -8.61 3.42 23.24
CA SER A 280 -7.17 3.42 22.96
C SER A 280 -6.36 3.99 24.13
N ARG A 281 -5.03 3.86 24.07
CA ARG A 281 -4.10 4.40 25.07
C ARG A 281 -4.17 5.92 25.14
N GLU A 282 -4.14 6.57 23.99
CA GLU A 282 -4.20 8.04 23.86
C GLU A 282 -5.50 8.62 24.42
N ALA A 283 -6.61 7.87 24.40
CA ALA A 283 -7.88 8.30 25.01
C ALA A 283 -7.78 8.45 26.55
N TYR A 284 -6.83 7.77 27.20
CA TYR A 284 -6.51 7.98 28.62
C TYR A 284 -5.54 9.15 28.84
N ASP A 285 -4.82 9.60 27.82
CA ASP A 285 -3.89 10.73 27.88
C ASP A 285 -4.53 12.07 27.43
N ASP A 286 -5.62 12.04 26.65
CA ASP A 286 -6.48 13.21 26.41
C ASP A 286 -7.21 13.66 27.70
N PRO A 287 -6.98 14.89 28.20
CA PRO A 287 -7.57 15.36 29.44
C PRO A 287 -9.11 15.45 29.42
N ASP A 288 -9.72 15.84 28.30
CA ASP A 288 -11.18 16.06 28.26
C ASP A 288 -11.97 14.75 28.08
N THR A 289 -11.42 13.76 27.38
CA THR A 289 -11.96 12.39 27.34
C THR A 289 -11.82 11.72 28.70
N LEU A 290 -10.64 11.73 29.31
CA LEU A 290 -10.41 11.16 30.65
C LEU A 290 -11.33 11.79 31.70
N LYS A 291 -11.54 13.12 31.65
CA LYS A 291 -12.48 13.86 32.49
C LYS A 291 -13.94 13.48 32.25
N THR A 292 -14.33 13.24 30.99
CA THR A 292 -15.70 12.77 30.66
C THR A 292 -15.93 11.35 31.18
N TYR A 293 -14.97 10.46 30.99
CA TYR A 293 -15.02 9.10 31.53
C TYR A 293 -15.09 9.09 33.06
N MET A 294 -14.27 9.90 33.74
CA MET A 294 -14.32 10.12 35.19
C MET A 294 -15.71 10.57 35.67
N GLN A 295 -16.38 11.46 34.92
CA GLN A 295 -17.74 11.90 35.21
C GLN A 295 -18.76 10.76 35.04
N VAL A 296 -18.66 9.96 33.98
CA VAL A 296 -19.54 8.79 33.77
C VAL A 296 -19.37 7.74 34.87
N VAL A 297 -18.13 7.41 35.24
CA VAL A 297 -17.82 6.53 36.38
C VAL A 297 -18.42 7.08 37.68
N THR A 298 -18.25 8.39 37.93
CA THR A 298 -18.79 9.06 39.13
C THR A 298 -20.33 9.01 39.18
N ASN A 299 -21.00 9.31 38.06
CA ASN A 299 -22.45 9.36 37.96
C ASN A 299 -23.09 7.97 38.16
N ILE A 300 -22.54 6.94 37.51
CA ILE A 300 -23.02 5.56 37.65
C ILE A 300 -22.81 5.07 39.09
N LEU A 301 -21.65 5.35 39.70
CA LEU A 301 -21.42 5.02 41.12
C LEU A 301 -22.36 5.77 42.07
N ASP A 302 -22.72 7.02 41.77
CA ASP A 302 -23.67 7.80 42.57
C ASP A 302 -25.10 7.23 42.53
N ILE A 303 -25.58 6.80 41.36
CA ILE A 303 -26.85 6.06 41.25
C ILE A 303 -26.78 4.75 42.07
N ILE A 304 -25.76 3.94 41.82
CA ILE A 304 -25.60 2.62 42.47
C ILE A 304 -25.44 2.72 43.99
N PHE A 305 -24.69 3.71 44.50
CA PHE A 305 -24.47 3.91 45.93
C PHE A 305 -25.73 4.44 46.65
N LYS A 306 -26.61 5.15 45.95
CA LYS A 306 -27.94 5.55 46.47
C LYS A 306 -28.91 4.36 46.54
N LEU A 307 -28.82 3.44 45.58
CA LEU A 307 -29.63 2.21 45.53
C LEU A 307 -29.21 1.16 46.59
N ASP A 308 -28.00 1.24 47.14
CA ASP A 308 -27.57 0.49 48.36
C ASP A 308 -28.29 1.01 49.62
N THR A 309 -29.62 0.97 49.61
CA THR A 309 -30.50 1.52 50.65
C THR A 309 -30.35 0.79 51.99
N GLN A 310 -29.96 -0.48 51.98
CA GLN A 310 -29.67 -1.28 53.17
C GLN A 310 -28.20 -1.14 53.64
N ASN A 311 -27.33 -0.50 52.85
CA ASN A 311 -25.89 -0.38 53.10
C ASN A 311 -25.18 -1.75 53.18
N GLU A 312 -25.63 -2.73 52.38
CA GLU A 312 -25.05 -4.08 52.25
C GLU A 312 -23.58 -4.00 51.79
N PHE A 313 -23.29 -3.08 50.89
CA PHE A 313 -21.95 -2.89 50.36
C PHE A 313 -21.12 -1.87 51.15
N GLY A 314 -21.74 -1.18 52.11
CA GLY A 314 -21.11 -0.15 52.96
C GLY A 314 -20.96 1.21 52.25
N TRP A 315 -21.52 1.35 51.04
CA TRP A 315 -21.18 2.41 50.10
C TRP A 315 -21.70 3.80 50.51
N LYS A 316 -22.70 3.92 51.39
CA LYS A 316 -23.18 5.22 51.90
C LYS A 316 -22.10 6.02 52.62
N SER A 317 -21.05 5.35 53.10
CA SER A 317 -19.90 5.97 53.77
C SER A 317 -18.77 6.39 52.81
N TRP A 318 -18.92 6.15 51.50
CA TRP A 318 -17.84 6.30 50.52
C TRP A 318 -18.12 7.45 49.53
N SER A 319 -17.12 8.30 49.29
CA SER A 319 -17.19 9.30 48.23
C SER A 319 -17.13 8.63 46.85
N THR A 320 -18.17 8.80 46.05
CA THR A 320 -18.28 8.34 44.65
C THR A 320 -17.12 8.90 43.81
N ILE A 321 -16.85 10.20 43.90
CA ILE A 321 -15.75 10.90 43.22
C ILE A 321 -14.39 10.28 43.59
N ALA A 322 -14.13 10.01 44.87
CA ALA A 322 -12.87 9.43 45.32
C ALA A 322 -12.72 7.95 44.91
N THR A 323 -13.82 7.22 44.77
CA THR A 323 -13.82 5.83 44.27
C THR A 323 -13.66 5.79 42.74
N ALA A 324 -14.36 6.65 42.00
CA ALA A 324 -14.19 6.82 40.55
C ALA A 324 -12.74 7.16 40.19
N ARG A 325 -12.13 8.09 40.93
CA ARG A 325 -10.71 8.44 40.77
C ARG A 325 -9.79 7.23 40.90
N ARG A 326 -9.95 6.44 41.97
CA ARG A 326 -9.16 5.21 42.21
C ARG A 326 -9.34 4.16 41.11
N ILE A 327 -10.53 4.06 40.54
CA ILE A 327 -10.83 3.15 39.41
C ILE A 327 -10.11 3.60 38.15
N VAL A 328 -10.27 4.87 37.76
CA VAL A 328 -9.72 5.40 36.50
C VAL A 328 -8.19 5.54 36.56
N GLU A 329 -7.62 5.94 37.70
CA GLU A 329 -6.16 5.96 37.91
C GLU A 329 -5.56 4.54 37.84
N PHE A 330 -6.27 3.52 38.33
CA PHE A 330 -5.81 2.14 38.26
C PHE A 330 -5.94 1.54 36.84
N GLU A 331 -7.05 1.82 36.15
CA GLU A 331 -7.24 1.41 34.75
C GLU A 331 -6.20 2.08 33.84
N LYS A 332 -5.90 3.37 34.06
CA LYS A 332 -4.83 4.07 33.34
C LYS A 332 -3.46 3.44 33.56
N LYS A 333 -3.14 2.95 34.78
CA LYS A 333 -1.90 2.19 35.01
C LYS A 333 -1.82 0.88 34.22
N ILE A 334 -2.94 0.14 34.10
CA ILE A 334 -3.00 -1.07 33.26
C ILE A 334 -2.73 -0.71 31.80
N VAL A 335 -3.34 0.36 31.29
CA VAL A 335 -3.15 0.81 29.90
C VAL A 335 -1.73 1.33 29.65
N GLN A 336 -1.12 2.01 30.62
CA GLN A 336 0.27 2.48 30.54
C GLN A 336 1.32 1.36 30.65
N ALA A 337 0.95 0.17 31.12
CA ALA A 337 1.81 -1.01 31.12
C ALA A 337 2.00 -1.62 29.72
N LEU A 338 1.13 -1.28 28.75
CA LEU A 338 1.23 -1.73 27.36
C LEU A 338 2.35 -0.98 26.63
N ALA A 339 3.37 -1.73 26.20
CA ALA A 339 4.42 -1.24 25.33
C ALA A 339 4.00 -1.37 23.86
N ASP A 340 4.62 -0.56 22.99
CA ASP A 340 4.32 -0.55 21.55
C ASP A 340 4.96 -1.76 20.81
N THR A 341 5.75 -2.56 21.53
CA THR A 341 6.42 -3.79 21.10
C THR A 341 5.43 -4.95 20.89
N HIS A 342 5.39 -5.45 19.65
CA HIS A 342 4.56 -6.57 19.21
C HIS A 342 5.46 -7.78 18.88
N GLN A 343 6.04 -8.41 19.89
CA GLN A 343 6.76 -9.69 19.74
C GLN A 343 6.14 -10.74 20.68
N PRO A 344 5.51 -11.80 20.15
CA PRO A 344 4.90 -12.84 20.97
C PRO A 344 5.99 -13.78 21.54
N GLU A 345 5.97 -13.97 22.86
CA GLU A 345 6.79 -14.96 23.56
C GLU A 345 5.99 -16.25 23.86
N ARG A 346 6.71 -17.33 24.21
CA ARG A 346 6.14 -18.63 24.59
C ARG A 346 6.76 -19.08 25.91
N TRP A 347 6.06 -18.84 27.01
CA TRP A 347 6.57 -19.16 28.36
C TRP A 347 6.09 -20.53 28.80
N SER A 348 6.93 -21.29 29.48
CA SER A 348 6.47 -22.45 30.25
C SER A 348 5.59 -22.01 31.44
N MET A 349 4.76 -22.92 31.96
CA MET A 349 3.99 -22.67 33.18
C MET A 349 4.85 -22.31 34.40
N HIS A 350 6.12 -22.72 34.43
CA HIS A 350 7.07 -22.35 35.48
C HIS A 350 7.56 -20.91 35.33
N GLU A 351 7.88 -20.46 34.12
CA GLU A 351 8.29 -19.09 33.85
C GLU A 351 7.14 -18.11 34.08
N LEU A 352 5.93 -18.41 33.59
CA LEU A 352 4.73 -17.61 33.82
C LEU A 352 4.45 -17.44 35.33
N GLN A 353 4.60 -18.52 36.10
CA GLN A 353 4.45 -18.47 37.56
C GLN A 353 5.58 -17.72 38.28
N THR A 354 6.77 -17.62 37.68
CA THR A 354 7.93 -16.93 38.26
C THR A 354 7.94 -15.44 37.92
N ARG A 355 7.56 -15.06 36.69
CA ARG A 355 7.43 -13.66 36.24
C ARG A 355 6.19 -12.97 36.84
N VAL A 356 5.10 -13.71 37.06
CA VAL A 356 3.85 -13.19 37.67
C VAL A 356 3.44 -14.02 38.91
N PRO A 357 4.14 -13.87 40.05
CA PRO A 357 3.94 -14.68 41.26
C PRO A 357 2.65 -14.35 42.03
N GLN A 358 2.01 -13.21 41.76
CA GLN A 358 0.78 -12.75 42.43
C GLN A 358 -0.46 -13.54 41.99
N ILE A 359 -0.36 -14.29 40.89
CA ILE A 359 -1.40 -15.15 40.32
C ILE A 359 -0.93 -16.60 40.41
N TYR A 360 -1.73 -17.49 40.99
CA TYR A 360 -1.42 -18.93 41.03
C TYR A 360 -1.91 -19.61 39.74
N TRP A 361 -1.16 -19.48 38.65
CA TRP A 361 -1.58 -19.90 37.30
C TRP A 361 -1.99 -21.37 37.21
N HIS A 362 -1.26 -22.28 37.88
CA HIS A 362 -1.64 -23.69 37.89
C HIS A 362 -3.02 -23.91 38.52
N ARG A 363 -3.29 -23.35 39.70
CA ARG A 363 -4.62 -23.43 40.36
C ARG A 363 -5.72 -22.71 39.57
N PHE A 364 -5.36 -21.69 38.78
CA PHE A 364 -6.31 -21.02 37.89
C PHE A 364 -6.76 -21.95 36.76
N ILE A 365 -5.80 -22.52 36.02
CA ILE A 365 -6.06 -23.23 34.77
C ILE A 365 -6.61 -24.64 35.05
N ASP A 366 -6.07 -25.35 36.03
CA ASP A 366 -6.41 -26.75 36.40
C ASP A 366 -7.91 -26.99 36.67
N ARG A 367 -8.63 -25.95 37.10
CA ARG A 367 -10.09 -25.98 37.30
C ARG A 367 -10.94 -25.80 36.04
N LEU A 368 -10.31 -25.50 34.90
CA LEU A 368 -10.93 -25.08 33.64
C LEU A 368 -10.53 -26.00 32.48
N THR A 369 -9.28 -26.46 32.49
CA THR A 369 -8.68 -27.42 31.54
C THR A 369 -7.41 -28.01 32.16
N GLU A 370 -6.91 -29.12 31.62
CA GLU A 370 -5.55 -29.59 31.95
C GLU A 370 -4.53 -28.46 31.71
N PRO A 371 -3.64 -28.14 32.66
CA PRO A 371 -2.65 -27.08 32.48
C PRO A 371 -1.72 -27.37 31.30
N PRO A 372 -1.61 -26.47 30.31
CA PRO A 372 -0.73 -26.68 29.16
C PRO A 372 0.74 -26.58 29.61
N THR A 373 1.67 -27.18 28.86
CA THR A 373 3.11 -27.08 29.20
C THR A 373 3.63 -25.65 29.01
N HIS A 374 3.06 -24.91 28.05
CA HIS A 374 3.44 -23.56 27.67
C HIS A 374 2.19 -22.70 27.40
N VAL A 375 2.38 -21.38 27.46
CA VAL A 375 1.36 -20.35 27.22
C VAL A 375 1.94 -19.34 26.22
N LEU A 376 1.12 -18.89 25.27
CA LEU A 376 1.44 -17.83 24.33
C LEU A 376 1.25 -16.46 25.02
N ILE A 377 2.22 -15.56 24.86
CA ILE A 377 2.22 -14.24 25.50
C ILE A 377 2.41 -13.19 24.39
N PRO A 378 1.33 -12.62 23.81
CA PRO A 378 1.44 -11.69 22.68
C PRO A 378 2.21 -10.39 22.98
N HIS A 379 2.23 -9.97 24.24
CA HIS A 379 2.97 -8.80 24.73
C HIS A 379 3.63 -9.14 26.07
N ALA A 380 4.89 -9.58 26.04
CA ALA A 380 5.67 -9.92 27.23
C ALA A 380 5.76 -8.75 28.22
N ASP A 381 6.16 -7.57 27.72
CA ASP A 381 6.32 -6.34 28.50
C ASP A 381 5.08 -6.00 29.34
N PHE A 382 3.88 -6.14 28.75
CA PHE A 382 2.63 -5.86 29.45
C PHE A 382 2.41 -6.79 30.65
N ILE A 383 2.67 -8.09 30.49
CA ILE A 383 2.43 -9.08 31.55
C ILE A 383 3.45 -8.92 32.69
N GLU A 384 4.69 -8.54 32.40
CA GLU A 384 5.70 -8.21 33.42
C GLU A 384 5.40 -6.90 34.15
N ASN A 385 5.05 -5.83 33.43
CA ASN A 385 4.67 -4.55 34.02
C ASN A 385 3.39 -4.65 34.88
N LEU A 386 2.43 -5.51 34.48
CA LEU A 386 1.24 -5.83 35.26
C LEU A 386 1.59 -6.50 36.61
N SER A 387 2.59 -7.39 36.62
CA SER A 387 3.13 -8.02 37.84
C SER A 387 3.78 -6.98 38.77
N GLY A 388 4.77 -6.24 38.24
CA GLY A 388 5.57 -5.29 39.01
C GLY A 388 4.79 -4.05 39.47
N ASP A 389 4.49 -3.15 38.54
CA ASP A 389 4.03 -1.79 38.85
C ASP A 389 2.56 -1.73 39.25
N VAL A 390 1.73 -2.61 38.67
CA VAL A 390 0.27 -2.57 38.84
C VAL A 390 -0.19 -3.41 40.03
N LEU A 391 0.09 -4.72 40.04
CA LEU A 391 -0.46 -5.64 41.05
C LEU A 391 0.23 -5.53 42.40
N SER A 392 1.57 -5.55 42.43
CA SER A 392 2.34 -5.61 43.69
C SER A 392 2.13 -4.40 44.60
N ASN A 393 1.67 -3.26 44.06
CA ASN A 393 1.46 -2.00 44.78
C ASN A 393 -0.02 -1.66 45.05
N THR A 394 -0.97 -2.57 44.76
CA THR A 394 -2.41 -2.25 44.77
C THR A 394 -3.15 -2.81 45.99
N ASN A 395 -3.81 -1.91 46.73
CA ASN A 395 -4.60 -2.23 47.91
C ASN A 395 -5.92 -2.98 47.57
N PRO A 396 -6.44 -3.84 48.47
CA PRO A 396 -7.65 -4.64 48.24
C PRO A 396 -8.88 -3.82 47.81
N ARG A 397 -9.05 -2.59 48.34
CA ARG A 397 -10.22 -1.74 48.07
C ARG A 397 -10.22 -1.20 46.64
N THR A 398 -9.05 -0.78 46.12
CA THR A 398 -8.91 -0.40 44.70
C THR A 398 -9.22 -1.60 43.80
N LEU A 399 -8.66 -2.77 44.11
CA LEU A 399 -8.83 -3.98 43.29
C LEU A 399 -10.29 -4.48 43.28
N GLN A 400 -10.93 -4.57 44.45
CA GLN A 400 -12.34 -4.91 44.59
C GLN A 400 -13.24 -3.96 43.79
N MET A 401 -13.03 -2.64 43.92
CA MET A 401 -13.88 -1.66 43.22
C MET A 401 -13.62 -1.59 41.72
N TYR A 402 -12.39 -1.84 41.27
CA TYR A 402 -12.11 -1.99 39.84
C TYR A 402 -12.80 -3.24 39.27
N PHE A 403 -12.77 -4.37 39.98
CA PHE A 403 -13.47 -5.60 39.54
C PHE A 403 -14.99 -5.39 39.51
N ILE A 404 -15.56 -4.72 40.51
CA ILE A 404 -16.96 -4.30 40.53
C ILE A 404 -17.26 -3.33 39.36
N TRP A 405 -16.39 -2.37 39.07
CA TRP A 405 -16.54 -1.45 37.94
C TRP A 405 -16.52 -2.15 36.58
N ARG A 406 -15.54 -3.02 36.31
CA ARG A 406 -15.50 -3.81 35.06
C ARG A 406 -16.73 -4.72 34.91
N THR A 407 -17.27 -5.21 36.03
CA THR A 407 -18.53 -5.97 36.06
C THR A 407 -19.74 -5.09 35.73
N ILE A 408 -19.83 -3.87 36.29
CA ILE A 408 -20.86 -2.88 35.93
C ILE A 408 -20.76 -2.57 34.43
N TRP A 409 -19.57 -2.16 33.97
CA TRP A 409 -19.28 -1.74 32.58
C TRP A 409 -19.68 -2.78 31.54
N LYS A 410 -19.45 -4.08 31.82
CA LYS A 410 -19.86 -5.20 30.96
C LYS A 410 -21.37 -5.26 30.69
N TYR A 411 -22.19 -4.84 31.65
CA TYR A 411 -23.65 -5.05 31.62
C TYR A 411 -24.47 -3.75 31.50
N LEU A 412 -23.86 -2.56 31.45
CA LEU A 412 -24.60 -1.28 31.33
C LEU A 412 -25.65 -1.27 30.21
N ASP A 413 -25.34 -1.90 29.06
CA ASP A 413 -26.21 -1.93 27.88
C ASP A 413 -27.42 -2.89 28.03
N VAL A 414 -27.43 -3.73 29.07
CA VAL A 414 -28.53 -4.67 29.38
C VAL A 414 -29.22 -4.38 30.73
N LEU A 415 -28.89 -3.24 31.35
CA LEU A 415 -29.63 -2.67 32.47
C LEU A 415 -30.63 -1.62 31.95
N GLY A 416 -31.34 -0.97 32.89
CA GLY A 416 -32.24 0.15 32.60
C GLY A 416 -31.53 1.40 32.09
N GLU A 417 -32.31 2.31 31.51
CA GLU A 417 -31.86 3.56 30.86
C GLU A 417 -31.05 4.45 31.81
N GLU A 418 -31.33 4.43 33.12
CA GLU A 418 -30.56 5.15 34.14
C GLU A 418 -29.06 4.76 34.17
N PHE A 419 -28.74 3.52 33.79
CA PHE A 419 -27.36 2.99 33.72
C PHE A 419 -26.78 3.04 32.31
N ALA A 420 -27.60 2.82 31.28
CA ALA A 420 -27.16 2.84 29.89
C ALA A 420 -26.85 4.26 29.38
N ALA A 421 -27.67 5.25 29.73
CA ALA A 421 -27.54 6.61 29.20
C ALA A 421 -26.22 7.33 29.52
N PRO A 422 -25.62 7.20 30.73
CA PRO A 422 -24.31 7.80 31.02
C PRO A 422 -23.19 7.24 30.13
N LYS A 423 -23.18 5.93 29.84
CA LYS A 423 -22.23 5.33 28.90
C LYS A 423 -22.52 5.78 27.47
N ARG A 424 -23.78 5.71 27.01
CA ARG A 424 -24.18 6.15 25.67
C ARG A 424 -23.75 7.59 25.39
N ARG A 425 -23.80 8.49 26.39
CA ARG A 425 -23.31 9.88 26.27
C ARG A 425 -21.79 9.99 26.07
N LEU A 426 -21.00 9.10 26.64
CA LEU A 426 -19.55 9.03 26.38
C LEU A 426 -19.28 8.49 24.98
N ASP A 427 -19.91 7.37 24.63
CA ASP A 427 -19.77 6.76 23.30
C ASP A 427 -20.22 7.73 22.20
N ALA A 428 -21.30 8.48 22.45
CA ALA A 428 -21.79 9.55 21.58
C ALA A 428 -20.82 10.73 21.49
N LYS A 429 -20.27 11.23 22.61
CA LYS A 429 -19.25 12.29 22.58
C LYS A 429 -18.00 11.86 21.78
N LEU A 430 -17.53 10.62 21.99
CA LEU A 430 -16.39 10.06 21.27
C LEU A 430 -16.64 9.96 19.76
N ASN A 431 -17.87 9.65 19.36
CA ASN A 431 -18.25 9.45 17.96
C ASN A 431 -19.00 10.65 17.33
N GLY A 432 -19.13 11.79 18.00
CA GLY A 432 -19.83 12.98 17.49
C GLY A 432 -21.35 12.80 17.27
N ILE A 433 -21.94 11.80 17.91
CA ILE A 433 -23.39 11.49 17.87
C ILE A 433 -24.11 12.46 18.81
N GLU A 434 -25.37 12.82 18.55
CA GLU A 434 -26.13 13.69 19.46
C GLU A 434 -26.24 13.03 20.85
N PRO A 435 -25.71 13.63 21.94
CA PRO A 435 -25.58 12.95 23.23
C PRO A 435 -26.90 12.51 23.89
N ARG A 436 -28.06 13.01 23.44
CA ARG A 436 -29.39 12.57 23.91
C ARG A 436 -30.09 11.60 22.97
N ALA A 437 -29.52 11.31 21.80
CA ALA A 437 -30.15 10.43 20.83
C ALA A 437 -30.25 9.00 21.36
N THR A 438 -31.40 8.36 21.09
CA THR A 438 -31.71 7.00 21.52
C THR A 438 -32.03 6.16 20.28
N PRO A 439 -31.25 5.11 19.94
CA PRO A 439 -31.62 4.19 18.87
C PRO A 439 -32.93 3.48 19.20
N GLU A 440 -33.64 2.98 18.19
CA GLU A 440 -34.89 2.26 18.44
C GLU A 440 -34.63 0.95 19.19
N ARG A 441 -35.61 0.49 19.98
CA ARG A 441 -35.37 -0.66 20.87
C ARG A 441 -35.05 -1.94 20.11
N TRP A 442 -35.68 -2.16 18.95
CA TRP A 442 -35.37 -3.30 18.09
C TRP A 442 -33.96 -3.21 17.47
N GLU A 443 -33.51 -2.02 17.04
CA GLU A 443 -32.13 -1.84 16.55
C GLU A 443 -31.11 -2.24 17.64
N THR A 444 -31.37 -1.77 18.86
CA THR A 444 -30.56 -2.08 20.06
C THR A 444 -30.56 -3.59 20.35
N CYS A 445 -31.73 -4.22 20.33
CA CYS A 445 -31.88 -5.65 20.64
C CYS A 445 -31.27 -6.57 19.58
N ILE A 446 -31.37 -6.22 18.29
CA ILE A 446 -30.71 -6.94 17.21
C ILE A 446 -29.19 -6.75 17.26
N ASP A 447 -28.68 -5.54 17.50
CA ASP A 447 -27.24 -5.27 17.63
C ASP A 447 -26.61 -6.06 18.79
N ILE A 448 -27.28 -6.08 19.96
CA ILE A 448 -26.82 -6.85 21.13
C ILE A 448 -26.93 -8.37 20.89
N LEU A 449 -28.00 -8.85 20.24
CA LEU A 449 -28.17 -10.27 19.91
C LEU A 449 -27.05 -10.75 18.96
N ASP A 450 -26.79 -10.00 17.90
CA ASP A 450 -25.77 -10.25 16.87
C ASP A 450 -24.34 -10.25 17.44
N LYS A 451 -24.02 -9.30 18.33
CA LYS A 451 -22.73 -9.23 19.03
C LYS A 451 -22.54 -10.27 20.14
N SER A 452 -23.59 -11.00 20.53
CA SER A 452 -23.51 -12.07 21.52
C SER A 452 -23.23 -13.44 20.86
N ALA A 453 -22.98 -14.49 21.66
CA ALA A 453 -22.82 -15.85 21.11
C ALA A 453 -24.06 -16.36 20.34
N MET A 454 -25.24 -15.76 20.59
CA MET A 454 -26.46 -16.05 19.84
C MET A 454 -26.44 -15.52 18.40
N GLY A 455 -25.52 -14.61 18.04
CA GLY A 455 -25.34 -14.13 16.67
C GLY A 455 -24.99 -15.23 15.67
N VAL A 456 -24.29 -16.28 16.12
CA VAL A 456 -24.02 -17.50 15.32
C VAL A 456 -25.32 -18.24 15.01
N LEU A 457 -26.27 -18.30 15.95
CA LEU A 457 -27.58 -18.92 15.74
C LEU A 457 -28.52 -18.01 14.92
N LEU A 458 -28.43 -16.69 15.09
CA LEU A 458 -29.14 -15.72 14.25
C LEU A 458 -28.75 -15.86 12.77
N GLY A 459 -27.47 -16.13 12.49
CA GLY A 459 -26.94 -16.35 11.15
C GLY A 459 -27.57 -17.51 10.40
N ARG A 460 -28.10 -18.52 11.09
CA ARG A 460 -28.90 -19.58 10.46
C ARG A 460 -30.14 -19.02 9.77
N TYR A 461 -30.90 -18.17 10.46
CA TYR A 461 -32.16 -17.63 9.96
C TYR A 461 -31.91 -16.59 8.88
N PHE A 462 -30.80 -15.83 8.96
CA PHE A 462 -30.28 -15.01 7.86
C PHE A 462 -30.02 -15.85 6.59
N VAL A 463 -29.21 -16.91 6.67
CA VAL A 463 -28.85 -17.75 5.51
C VAL A 463 -30.06 -18.53 4.97
N THR A 464 -31.05 -18.84 5.82
CA THR A 464 -32.27 -19.54 5.40
C THR A 464 -33.24 -18.59 4.67
N ASP A 465 -33.38 -17.33 5.10
CA ASP A 465 -34.21 -16.31 4.42
C ASP A 465 -33.76 -16.04 2.97
N ARG A 466 -32.46 -16.16 2.68
CA ARG A 466 -31.83 -15.77 1.40
C ARG A 466 -31.22 -16.91 0.60
N HIS A 467 -31.55 -18.15 0.95
CA HIS A 467 -30.73 -19.32 0.60
C HIS A 467 -30.34 -19.44 -0.88
N HIS A 468 -31.28 -19.23 -1.81
CA HIS A 468 -31.04 -19.41 -3.25
C HIS A 468 -30.09 -18.37 -3.87
N ASP A 469 -30.11 -17.14 -3.38
CA ASP A 469 -29.30 -16.05 -3.92
C ASP A 469 -27.87 -16.14 -3.37
N THR A 470 -27.74 -16.34 -2.05
CA THR A 470 -26.45 -16.50 -1.36
C THR A 470 -25.64 -17.67 -1.93
N VAL A 471 -26.27 -18.78 -2.31
CA VAL A 471 -25.58 -19.94 -2.92
C VAL A 471 -25.05 -19.64 -4.33
N LYS A 472 -25.77 -18.87 -5.16
CA LYS A 472 -25.30 -18.46 -6.49
C LYS A 472 -24.14 -17.46 -6.38
N ALA A 473 -24.33 -16.42 -5.59
CA ALA A 473 -23.31 -15.39 -5.37
C ALA A 473 -22.02 -15.97 -4.76
N LYS A 474 -22.13 -16.94 -3.84
CA LYS A 474 -20.98 -17.65 -3.26
C LYS A 474 -20.05 -18.23 -4.33
N ALA A 475 -20.58 -18.96 -5.31
CA ALA A 475 -19.75 -19.60 -6.34
C ALA A 475 -19.03 -18.57 -7.24
N GLN A 476 -19.67 -17.43 -7.53
CA GLN A 476 -19.05 -16.33 -8.29
C GLN A 476 -17.93 -15.65 -7.49
N VAL A 477 -18.09 -15.51 -6.18
CA VAL A 477 -17.12 -14.91 -5.27
C VAL A 477 -15.94 -15.84 -4.97
N GLU A 478 -16.15 -17.15 -4.90
CA GLU A 478 -15.07 -18.15 -4.82
C GLU A 478 -14.18 -18.15 -6.08
N ASP A 479 -14.76 -17.93 -7.27
CA ASP A 479 -14.00 -17.83 -8.53
C ASP A 479 -13.24 -16.51 -8.68
N LEU A 480 -13.86 -15.42 -8.23
CA LEU A 480 -13.24 -14.12 -8.08
C LEU A 480 -12.01 -14.18 -7.17
N ALA A 481 -12.14 -14.82 -6.00
CA ALA A 481 -11.05 -15.00 -5.05
C ALA A 481 -9.86 -15.77 -5.64
N ARG A 482 -10.11 -16.88 -6.36
CA ARG A 482 -9.06 -17.62 -7.09
C ARG A 482 -8.39 -16.75 -8.16
N THR A 483 -9.17 -15.96 -8.89
CA THR A 483 -8.62 -15.05 -9.92
C THR A 483 -7.77 -13.94 -9.29
N VAL A 484 -8.15 -13.40 -8.13
CA VAL A 484 -7.36 -12.42 -7.36
C VAL A 484 -5.99 -12.99 -7.00
N VAL A 485 -5.94 -14.19 -6.41
CA VAL A 485 -4.67 -14.85 -6.06
C VAL A 485 -3.80 -15.10 -7.28
N GLN A 486 -4.38 -15.59 -8.39
CA GLN A 486 -3.64 -15.82 -9.62
C GLN A 486 -2.99 -14.53 -10.18
N ILE A 487 -3.71 -13.41 -10.18
CA ILE A 487 -3.17 -12.12 -10.62
C ILE A 487 -1.97 -11.68 -9.77
N ILE A 488 -1.97 -11.98 -8.47
CA ILE A 488 -0.84 -11.68 -7.58
C ILE A 488 0.30 -12.67 -7.84
N GLU A 489 0.05 -13.97 -8.00
CA GLU A 489 1.10 -14.95 -8.34
C GLU A 489 1.82 -14.63 -9.66
N ASP A 490 1.07 -14.26 -10.71
CA ASP A 490 1.61 -13.85 -12.00
C ASP A 490 2.51 -12.61 -11.84
N ARG A 491 2.07 -11.62 -11.05
CA ARG A 491 2.88 -10.43 -10.68
C ARG A 491 4.13 -10.82 -9.90
N VAL A 492 4.05 -11.75 -8.93
CA VAL A 492 5.17 -12.15 -8.07
C VAL A 492 6.37 -12.69 -8.88
N SER A 493 6.12 -13.22 -10.09
CA SER A 493 7.19 -13.62 -11.03
C SER A 493 8.00 -12.46 -11.63
N HIS A 494 7.55 -11.21 -11.46
CA HIS A 494 8.09 -10.00 -12.12
C HIS A 494 8.51 -8.90 -11.12
N LEU A 495 8.47 -9.17 -9.82
CA LEU A 495 8.89 -8.21 -8.80
C LEU A 495 10.41 -7.92 -8.93
N SER A 496 10.72 -6.64 -8.78
CA SER A 496 12.01 -5.97 -8.95
C SER A 496 12.64 -5.50 -7.64
N TRP A 497 11.86 -5.21 -6.59
CA TRP A 497 12.45 -4.97 -5.25
C TRP A 497 12.96 -6.25 -4.58
N ILE A 498 12.40 -7.41 -4.93
CA ILE A 498 12.98 -8.71 -4.56
C ILE A 498 14.09 -9.04 -5.56
N SER A 499 15.32 -9.21 -5.06
CA SER A 499 16.47 -9.59 -5.88
C SER A 499 16.19 -10.85 -6.74
N PRO A 500 16.68 -10.93 -7.99
CA PRO A 500 16.63 -12.17 -8.79
C PRO A 500 17.42 -13.34 -8.18
N GLN A 501 18.28 -13.07 -7.18
CA GLN A 501 18.99 -14.09 -6.39
C GLN A 501 18.22 -14.50 -5.13
N ASP A 502 17.29 -13.68 -4.64
CA ASP A 502 16.42 -14.01 -3.52
C ASP A 502 15.19 -14.79 -4.00
N GLN A 503 15.44 -16.08 -4.29
CA GLN A 503 14.36 -17.02 -4.57
C GLN A 503 13.58 -17.42 -3.31
N LEU A 504 14.16 -17.28 -2.11
CA LEU A 504 13.53 -17.69 -0.86
C LEU A 504 12.33 -16.80 -0.51
N THR A 505 12.47 -15.48 -0.54
CA THR A 505 11.33 -14.57 -0.33
C THR A 505 10.25 -14.78 -1.38
N ARG A 506 10.63 -15.00 -2.65
CA ARG A 506 9.70 -15.30 -3.76
C ARG A 506 8.93 -16.59 -3.49
N ASP A 507 9.61 -17.67 -3.11
CA ASP A 507 8.99 -18.96 -2.80
C ASP A 507 8.12 -18.90 -1.52
N HIS A 508 8.50 -18.10 -0.53
CA HIS A 508 7.66 -17.85 0.65
C HIS A 508 6.37 -17.10 0.31
N ILE A 509 6.45 -16.04 -0.52
CA ILE A 509 5.26 -15.31 -1.01
C ILE A 509 4.36 -16.22 -1.85
N LEU A 510 4.93 -16.93 -2.84
CA LEU A 510 4.18 -17.87 -3.69
C LEU A 510 3.59 -19.03 -2.89
N SER A 511 4.30 -19.55 -1.89
CA SER A 511 3.76 -20.56 -0.97
C SER A 511 2.57 -20.02 -0.19
N LYS A 512 2.65 -18.77 0.31
CA LYS A 512 1.59 -18.14 1.10
C LYS A 512 0.35 -17.79 0.27
N LEU A 513 0.52 -17.43 -0.99
CA LEU A 513 -0.59 -17.30 -1.95
C LEU A 513 -1.27 -18.66 -2.19
N LYS A 514 -0.49 -19.71 -2.49
CA LYS A 514 -0.99 -21.05 -2.85
C LYS A 514 -1.67 -21.80 -1.71
N THR A 515 -1.34 -21.50 -0.45
CA THR A 515 -2.02 -22.07 0.72
C THR A 515 -3.13 -21.20 1.28
N MET A 516 -3.46 -20.05 0.66
CA MET A 516 -4.49 -19.16 1.17
C MET A 516 -5.89 -19.73 0.94
N GLU A 517 -6.64 -19.95 2.02
CA GLU A 517 -7.98 -20.52 1.96
C GLU A 517 -9.07 -19.44 2.07
N PHE A 518 -10.12 -19.51 1.24
CA PHE A 518 -11.23 -18.55 1.24
C PHE A 518 -12.48 -19.15 1.88
N GLN A 519 -13.00 -18.50 2.92
CA GLN A 519 -14.23 -18.90 3.61
C GLN A 519 -15.38 -18.00 3.15
N VAL A 520 -16.23 -18.49 2.25
CA VAL A 520 -17.30 -17.69 1.62
C VAL A 520 -18.70 -18.05 2.16
N GLY A 521 -19.50 -17.06 2.51
CA GLY A 521 -20.90 -17.18 2.95
C GLY A 521 -21.08 -17.43 4.44
N PHE A 522 -20.78 -18.64 4.93
CA PHE A 522 -21.16 -19.07 6.28
C PHE A 522 -20.33 -20.25 6.79
N SER A 523 -20.35 -20.46 8.12
CA SER A 523 -19.69 -21.62 8.75
C SER A 523 -20.33 -22.95 8.42
N THR A 524 -19.47 -23.92 8.15
CA THR A 524 -19.80 -25.33 7.89
C THR A 524 -19.26 -26.27 8.97
N SER A 525 -18.72 -25.74 10.07
CA SER A 525 -18.30 -26.52 11.23
C SER A 525 -18.21 -25.66 12.51
N ARG A 526 -18.32 -26.33 13.67
CA ARG A 526 -18.22 -25.78 15.04
C ARG A 526 -18.84 -24.38 15.26
N PRO A 527 -20.15 -24.18 15.00
CA PRO A 527 -21.12 -25.14 14.47
C PRO A 527 -21.33 -24.98 12.94
N ASP A 528 -21.80 -26.05 12.29
CA ASP A 528 -22.40 -25.89 10.95
C ASP A 528 -23.77 -25.22 11.11
N ILE A 529 -23.90 -23.97 10.68
CA ILE A 529 -25.15 -23.22 10.88
C ILE A 529 -26.31 -23.76 10.00
N ARG A 530 -26.01 -24.60 9.00
CA ARG A 530 -27.04 -25.30 8.21
C ARG A 530 -27.54 -26.57 8.89
N SER A 531 -26.73 -27.20 9.75
CA SER A 531 -27.11 -28.37 10.53
C SER A 531 -27.81 -27.99 11.82
N VAL A 532 -29.12 -28.28 11.87
CA VAL A 532 -29.94 -28.18 13.10
C VAL A 532 -29.33 -28.98 14.25
N ILE A 533 -28.77 -30.16 13.95
CA ILE A 533 -28.16 -31.05 14.93
C ILE A 533 -26.90 -30.41 15.52
N SER A 534 -25.99 -29.90 14.66
CA SER A 534 -24.76 -29.24 15.11
C SER A 534 -25.04 -28.03 15.99
N LEU A 535 -26.05 -27.22 15.65
CA LEU A 535 -26.48 -26.10 16.48
C LEU A 535 -27.19 -26.52 17.78
N SER A 536 -27.97 -27.59 17.75
CA SER A 536 -28.64 -28.13 18.95
C SER A 536 -27.64 -28.68 19.96
N GLU A 537 -26.59 -29.34 19.49
CA GLU A 537 -25.45 -29.80 20.30
C GLU A 537 -24.64 -28.62 20.84
N TYR A 538 -24.32 -27.64 19.99
CA TYR A 538 -23.55 -26.45 20.36
C TYR A 538 -24.26 -25.64 21.45
N PHE A 539 -25.52 -25.24 21.20
CA PHE A 539 -26.36 -24.48 22.13
C PHE A 539 -27.13 -25.35 23.14
N SER A 540 -26.66 -26.56 23.43
CA SER A 540 -27.31 -27.52 24.34
C SER A 540 -27.38 -27.02 25.79
N ASP A 541 -26.40 -26.23 26.24
CA ASP A 541 -26.29 -25.71 27.60
C ASP A 541 -26.93 -24.33 27.81
N VAL A 542 -27.54 -23.76 26.77
CA VAL A 542 -28.16 -22.43 26.80
C VAL A 542 -29.68 -22.52 26.84
N THR A 543 -30.29 -22.02 27.91
CA THR A 543 -31.74 -21.86 28.04
C THR A 543 -32.11 -20.38 28.16
N MET A 544 -32.87 -19.85 27.21
CA MET A 544 -33.33 -18.46 27.28
C MET A 544 -34.67 -18.37 28.03
N ASP A 545 -34.83 -17.25 28.73
CA ASP A 545 -36.03 -16.87 29.45
C ASP A 545 -36.60 -15.60 28.80
N PRO A 546 -37.84 -15.60 28.26
CA PRO A 546 -38.44 -14.40 27.68
C PRO A 546 -38.69 -13.29 28.72
N GLU A 547 -38.49 -13.55 30.02
CA GLU A 547 -38.65 -12.58 31.10
C GLU A 547 -37.32 -12.15 31.78
N ASP A 548 -36.15 -12.63 31.33
CA ASP A 548 -34.85 -12.22 31.90
C ASP A 548 -33.73 -11.96 30.88
N PHE A 549 -33.64 -10.72 30.40
CA PHE A 549 -32.58 -10.28 29.50
C PHE A 549 -31.18 -10.32 30.13
N PHE A 550 -31.07 -9.99 31.43
CA PHE A 550 -29.79 -9.94 32.12
C PHE A 550 -29.20 -11.34 32.29
N GLU A 551 -29.99 -12.32 32.76
CA GLU A 551 -29.53 -13.69 32.89
C GLU A 551 -29.36 -14.35 31.51
N ASN A 552 -30.17 -14.02 30.49
CA ASN A 552 -29.93 -14.44 29.10
C ASN A 552 -28.57 -13.94 28.59
N MET A 553 -28.22 -12.68 28.85
CA MET A 553 -26.90 -12.13 28.53
C MET A 553 -25.79 -12.81 29.34
N MET A 554 -25.98 -13.08 30.63
CA MET A 554 -25.00 -13.85 31.42
C MET A 554 -24.79 -15.27 30.87
N LYS A 555 -25.85 -15.98 30.49
CA LYS A 555 -25.78 -17.32 29.88
C LYS A 555 -25.05 -17.28 28.55
N SER A 556 -25.38 -16.31 27.68
CA SER A 556 -24.71 -16.08 26.40
C SER A 556 -23.20 -15.86 26.57
N ASN A 557 -22.79 -15.03 27.54
CA ASN A 557 -21.38 -14.79 27.85
C ASN A 557 -20.66 -16.03 28.43
N ARG A 558 -21.31 -16.81 29.30
CA ARG A 558 -20.74 -18.06 29.85
C ARG A 558 -20.54 -19.11 28.74
N HIS A 559 -21.54 -19.28 27.89
CA HIS A 559 -21.47 -20.16 26.73
C HIS A 559 -20.42 -19.69 25.71
N GLN A 560 -20.28 -18.39 25.48
CA GLN A 560 -19.20 -17.83 24.65
C GLN A 560 -17.82 -18.27 25.15
N VAL A 561 -17.54 -18.07 26.44
CA VAL A 561 -16.26 -18.46 27.07
C VAL A 561 -16.05 -19.97 27.04
N LYS A 562 -17.11 -20.75 27.29
CA LYS A 562 -17.07 -22.21 27.18
C LYS A 562 -16.70 -22.66 25.77
N GLN A 563 -17.33 -22.14 24.73
CA GLN A 563 -17.12 -22.62 23.36
C GLN A 563 -15.85 -22.03 22.71
N GLN A 564 -15.61 -20.73 22.86
CA GLN A 564 -14.52 -20.01 22.17
C GLN A 564 -13.16 -20.07 22.89
N ILE A 565 -13.10 -20.55 24.13
CA ILE A 565 -11.84 -20.72 24.87
C ILE A 565 -11.65 -22.20 25.22
N TRP A 566 -12.36 -22.71 26.23
CA TRP A 566 -12.15 -24.06 26.77
C TRP A 566 -12.49 -25.16 25.75
N GLY A 567 -13.58 -24.97 25.01
CA GLY A 567 -14.02 -25.83 23.91
C GLY A 567 -13.14 -25.78 22.66
N ILE A 568 -12.21 -24.82 22.55
CA ILE A 568 -11.14 -24.83 21.54
C ILE A 568 -9.89 -25.55 22.09
N LEU A 569 -9.50 -25.29 23.33
CA LEU A 569 -8.33 -25.91 23.97
C LEU A 569 -8.49 -27.44 24.12
N GLN A 570 -9.71 -27.94 24.30
CA GLN A 570 -10.03 -29.37 24.33
C GLN A 570 -9.96 -30.05 22.94
N GLN A 571 -9.71 -29.32 21.86
CA GLN A 571 -9.65 -29.88 20.50
C GLN A 571 -8.24 -30.41 20.21
N PRO A 572 -8.09 -31.63 19.63
CA PRO A 572 -6.77 -32.15 19.29
C PRO A 572 -6.07 -31.36 18.15
N THR A 573 -6.84 -30.56 17.40
CA THR A 573 -6.40 -29.62 16.36
C THR A 573 -7.39 -28.47 16.25
N ILE A 574 -6.92 -27.28 15.85
CA ILE A 574 -7.75 -26.14 15.48
C ILE A 574 -8.68 -26.52 14.32
N ASP A 575 -9.97 -26.23 14.44
CA ASP A 575 -10.89 -26.31 13.31
C ASP A 575 -10.67 -25.12 12.36
N LYS A 576 -9.92 -25.37 11.28
CA LYS A 576 -9.70 -24.42 10.18
C LYS A 576 -10.99 -23.94 9.49
N ASN A 577 -12.12 -24.64 9.65
CA ASN A 577 -13.37 -24.31 8.96
C ASN A 577 -14.38 -23.58 9.86
N ALA A 578 -14.10 -23.45 11.16
CA ALA A 578 -14.82 -22.54 12.05
C ALA A 578 -14.61 -21.07 11.65
N TRP A 579 -15.57 -20.21 12.00
CA TRP A 579 -15.58 -18.79 11.61
C TRP A 579 -15.34 -17.86 12.81
N LYS A 580 -14.54 -16.80 12.62
CA LYS A 580 -14.38 -15.71 13.59
C LYS A 580 -15.45 -14.61 13.45
N VAL A 581 -16.30 -14.66 12.42
CA VAL A 581 -17.31 -13.63 12.08
C VAL A 581 -18.67 -14.25 11.79
N ASN A 582 -19.75 -13.49 12.02
CA ASN A 582 -21.12 -13.97 11.78
C ASN A 582 -21.45 -13.99 10.27
N ALA A 583 -22.34 -14.89 9.84
CA ALA A 583 -22.73 -15.01 8.42
C ALA A 583 -23.43 -13.74 7.88
N GLN A 584 -24.11 -12.99 8.75
CA GLN A 584 -24.82 -11.75 8.45
C GLN A 584 -23.94 -10.48 8.44
N SER A 585 -22.65 -10.58 8.77
CA SER A 585 -21.72 -9.45 8.75
C SER A 585 -21.46 -8.92 7.32
N VAL A 586 -21.09 -7.63 7.20
CA VAL A 586 -20.82 -6.96 5.91
C VAL A 586 -19.37 -6.48 5.78
N GLN A 587 -18.43 -7.27 6.30
CA GLN A 587 -16.99 -6.98 6.29
C GLN A 587 -16.23 -8.22 5.84
N VAL A 588 -15.26 -8.04 4.93
CA VAL A 588 -14.25 -9.06 4.62
C VAL A 588 -13.11 -8.92 5.64
N SER A 589 -12.44 -10.01 6.00
CA SER A 589 -11.31 -9.95 6.95
C SER A 589 -10.28 -11.07 6.72
N TYR A 590 -9.00 -10.71 6.71
CA TYR A 590 -7.88 -11.64 6.73
C TYR A 590 -7.56 -12.19 8.13
N ASN A 591 -7.24 -13.48 8.21
CA ASN A 591 -6.78 -14.19 9.39
C ASN A 591 -5.37 -14.71 9.11
N LYS A 592 -4.38 -14.00 9.65
CA LYS A 592 -2.93 -14.28 9.52
C LYS A 592 -2.49 -15.58 10.20
N GLU A 593 -3.13 -15.99 11.30
CA GLU A 593 -2.76 -17.22 12.03
C GLU A 593 -3.17 -18.50 11.29
N LEU A 594 -4.18 -18.43 10.41
CA LEU A 594 -4.65 -19.55 9.59
C LEU A 594 -4.40 -19.38 8.08
N ASN A 595 -3.84 -18.23 7.68
CA ASN A 595 -3.72 -17.77 6.29
C ASN A 595 -5.05 -17.85 5.51
N LYS A 596 -6.11 -17.22 6.03
CA LYS A 596 -7.47 -17.27 5.45
C LYS A 596 -8.10 -15.91 5.22
N VAL A 597 -8.93 -15.79 4.18
CA VAL A 597 -9.80 -14.62 3.97
C VAL A 597 -11.25 -15.04 4.16
N MET A 598 -11.97 -14.36 5.07
CA MET A 598 -13.37 -14.62 5.39
C MET A 598 -14.27 -13.59 4.70
N ILE A 599 -15.23 -14.06 3.89
CA ILE A 599 -16.16 -13.25 3.08
C ILE A 599 -17.61 -13.63 3.45
N PRO A 600 -18.26 -12.94 4.40
CA PRO A 600 -19.56 -13.36 4.93
C PRO A 600 -20.74 -13.16 3.98
N GLY A 601 -21.81 -13.92 4.21
CA GLY A 601 -23.05 -13.91 3.44
C GLY A 601 -23.78 -12.56 3.40
N GLY A 602 -23.56 -11.69 4.38
CA GLY A 602 -24.07 -10.31 4.37
C GLY A 602 -23.60 -9.48 3.17
N LEU A 603 -22.41 -9.80 2.61
CA LEU A 603 -21.86 -9.19 1.39
C LEU A 603 -22.42 -9.82 0.10
N LEU A 604 -22.99 -11.02 0.17
CA LEU A 604 -23.41 -11.82 -1.00
C LEU A 604 -24.80 -11.43 -1.52
N GLN A 605 -25.06 -10.11 -1.61
CA GLN A 605 -26.32 -9.52 -2.02
C GLN A 605 -26.14 -8.08 -2.55
N ARG A 606 -27.22 -7.50 -3.07
CA ARG A 606 -27.25 -6.11 -3.56
C ARG A 606 -26.91 -5.09 -2.45
N PRO A 607 -26.23 -3.98 -2.77
CA PRO A 607 -25.78 -3.56 -4.11
C PRO A 607 -24.44 -4.15 -4.57
N LEU A 608 -23.76 -4.96 -3.75
CA LEU A 608 -22.41 -5.48 -4.06
C LEU A 608 -22.40 -6.53 -5.17
N ILE A 609 -23.31 -7.51 -5.10
CA ILE A 609 -23.43 -8.60 -6.09
C ILE A 609 -24.88 -9.06 -6.23
N ASP A 610 -25.24 -9.43 -7.45
CA ASP A 610 -26.50 -10.11 -7.81
C ASP A 610 -26.27 -10.94 -9.07
N ALA A 611 -27.08 -11.98 -9.28
CA ALA A 611 -26.93 -12.91 -10.40
C ALA A 611 -27.07 -12.24 -11.79
N SER A 612 -27.76 -11.09 -11.88
CA SER A 612 -27.91 -10.30 -13.13
C SER A 612 -26.80 -9.27 -13.36
N THR A 613 -25.96 -8.99 -12.35
CA THR A 613 -25.07 -7.82 -12.36
C THR A 613 -23.82 -8.05 -13.23
N PRO A 614 -23.49 -7.12 -14.16
CA PRO A 614 -22.30 -7.24 -15.00
C PRO A 614 -21.00 -7.33 -14.19
N ALA A 615 -20.07 -8.21 -14.58
CA ALA A 615 -18.96 -8.59 -13.69
C ALA A 615 -17.98 -7.46 -13.33
N TYR A 616 -17.82 -6.43 -14.18
CA TYR A 616 -17.01 -5.25 -13.85
C TYR A 616 -17.50 -4.50 -12.59
N PHE A 617 -18.80 -4.58 -12.25
CA PHE A 617 -19.31 -4.05 -10.99
C PHE A 617 -18.68 -4.79 -9.80
N TYR A 618 -18.90 -6.11 -9.70
CA TYR A 618 -18.45 -6.85 -8.52
C TYR A 618 -16.92 -7.11 -8.51
N TYR A 619 -16.22 -6.87 -9.62
CA TYR A 619 -14.76 -6.70 -9.62
C TYR A 619 -14.36 -5.36 -8.98
N GLY A 620 -15.05 -4.26 -9.33
CA GLY A 620 -14.90 -2.93 -8.71
C GLY A 620 -15.20 -2.90 -7.21
N THR A 621 -16.04 -3.80 -6.70
CA THR A 621 -16.47 -3.83 -5.30
C THR A 621 -15.84 -4.98 -4.52
N ILE A 622 -16.37 -6.21 -4.66
CA ILE A 622 -15.92 -7.39 -3.93
C ILE A 622 -14.52 -7.81 -4.38
N GLY A 623 -14.18 -7.65 -5.67
CA GLY A 623 -12.84 -7.95 -6.19
C GLY A 623 -11.76 -7.10 -5.55
N TRP A 624 -12.03 -5.80 -5.39
CA TRP A 624 -11.20 -4.87 -4.61
C TRP A 624 -11.14 -5.24 -3.13
N MET A 625 -12.27 -5.55 -2.48
CA MET A 625 -12.30 -5.95 -1.06
C MET A 625 -11.49 -7.23 -0.80
N ILE A 626 -11.58 -8.23 -1.67
CA ILE A 626 -10.77 -9.44 -1.57
C ILE A 626 -9.30 -9.11 -1.83
N GLY A 627 -8.99 -8.27 -2.82
CA GLY A 627 -7.63 -7.78 -3.05
C GLY A 627 -7.02 -7.12 -1.81
N HIS A 628 -7.78 -6.29 -1.10
CA HIS A 628 -7.36 -5.59 0.12
C HIS A 628 -6.95 -6.59 1.21
N GLU A 629 -7.85 -7.54 1.53
CA GLU A 629 -7.60 -8.55 2.56
C GLU A 629 -6.50 -9.57 2.17
N VAL A 630 -6.37 -9.91 0.88
CA VAL A 630 -5.23 -10.73 0.42
C VAL A 630 -3.91 -9.96 0.55
N MET A 631 -3.89 -8.64 0.38
CA MET A 631 -2.69 -7.83 0.53
C MET A 631 -2.29 -7.59 1.99
N HIS A 632 -3.22 -7.68 2.94
CA HIS A 632 -2.92 -7.80 4.38
C HIS A 632 -2.10 -9.06 4.74
N ALA A 633 -1.95 -10.03 3.83
CA ALA A 633 -0.99 -11.12 4.00
C ALA A 633 0.49 -10.68 3.84
N PHE A 634 0.75 -9.49 3.31
CA PHE A 634 2.08 -9.01 2.89
C PHE A 634 2.46 -7.62 3.44
N ASP A 635 1.61 -7.00 4.25
CA ASP A 635 1.90 -5.76 4.96
C ASP A 635 2.93 -5.96 6.11
N ARG A 636 3.24 -4.91 6.89
CA ARG A 636 4.26 -4.95 7.95
C ARG A 636 4.03 -6.04 9.01
N VAL A 637 2.77 -6.40 9.27
CA VAL A 637 2.35 -7.44 10.21
C VAL A 637 2.16 -8.78 9.49
N GLY A 638 1.47 -8.77 8.36
CA GLY A 638 1.18 -9.96 7.55
C GLY A 638 2.45 -10.71 7.11
N ARG A 639 3.50 -9.99 6.69
CA ARG A 639 4.77 -10.58 6.24
C ARG A 639 5.53 -11.37 7.32
N GLN A 640 5.18 -11.18 8.60
CA GLN A 640 5.75 -11.92 9.73
C GLN A 640 5.16 -13.33 9.89
N TYR A 641 4.10 -13.66 9.14
CA TYR A 641 3.45 -14.98 9.17
C TYR A 641 3.69 -15.73 7.86
N ASN A 642 4.16 -16.97 7.93
CA ASN A 642 4.39 -17.79 6.73
C ASN A 642 3.10 -18.43 6.16
N SER A 643 3.25 -19.27 5.14
CA SER A 643 2.17 -20.01 4.48
C SER A 643 1.43 -21.03 5.35
N GLN A 644 1.89 -21.26 6.58
CA GLN A 644 1.25 -22.12 7.58
C GLN A 644 0.71 -21.33 8.79
N GLY A 645 0.93 -20.01 8.86
CA GLY A 645 0.56 -19.16 10.00
C GLY A 645 1.60 -19.09 11.13
N ILE A 646 2.84 -19.56 10.91
CA ILE A 646 3.92 -19.47 11.90
C ILE A 646 4.53 -18.07 11.86
N PHE A 647 4.69 -17.46 13.04
CA PHE A 647 5.32 -16.16 13.27
C PHE A 647 6.87 -16.27 13.15
N GLY A 648 7.50 -15.29 12.49
CA GLY A 648 8.96 -15.25 12.32
C GLY A 648 9.42 -14.25 11.25
N SER A 649 10.72 -14.29 10.92
CA SER A 649 11.31 -13.53 9.82
C SER A 649 11.50 -14.46 8.61
N TRP A 650 10.62 -14.33 7.61
CA TRP A 650 10.56 -15.24 6.46
C TRP A 650 11.13 -14.67 5.17
N TRP A 651 11.50 -13.39 5.16
CA TRP A 651 11.96 -12.65 4.00
C TRP A 651 13.40 -12.18 4.22
N ASP A 652 14.17 -12.03 3.14
CA ASP A 652 15.50 -11.45 3.21
C ASP A 652 15.46 -9.97 3.64
N LYS A 653 16.52 -9.52 4.32
CA LYS A 653 16.60 -8.15 4.80
C LYS A 653 16.65 -7.13 3.66
N ASP A 654 17.38 -7.38 2.59
CA ASP A 654 17.47 -6.42 1.49
C ASP A 654 16.11 -6.31 0.77
N ALA A 655 15.32 -7.40 0.70
CA ALA A 655 13.95 -7.37 0.20
C ALA A 655 13.02 -6.54 1.10
N LEU A 656 13.14 -6.65 2.43
CA LEU A 656 12.40 -5.84 3.39
C LEU A 656 12.79 -4.34 3.32
N ASP A 657 14.09 -4.03 3.36
CA ASP A 657 14.61 -2.66 3.24
C ASP A 657 14.20 -2.02 1.89
N ASN A 658 14.12 -2.81 0.79
CA ASN A 658 13.67 -2.32 -0.52
C ASN A 658 12.14 -2.09 -0.57
N LEU A 659 11.32 -2.98 -0.02
CA LEU A 659 9.86 -2.77 0.04
C LEU A 659 9.52 -1.56 0.89
N ASP A 660 10.14 -1.42 2.07
CA ASP A 660 9.91 -0.28 2.96
C ASP A 660 10.39 1.04 2.30
N SER A 661 11.45 0.97 1.47
CA SER A 661 11.86 2.09 0.60
C SER A 661 10.85 2.42 -0.51
N GLN A 662 10.16 1.46 -1.13
CA GLN A 662 9.10 1.75 -2.10
C GLN A 662 7.86 2.34 -1.41
N ASN A 663 7.48 1.76 -0.27
CA ASN A 663 6.37 2.21 0.58
C ASN A 663 6.53 3.66 1.05
N GLN A 664 7.75 4.18 1.16
CA GLN A 664 7.98 5.58 1.52
C GLN A 664 7.38 6.58 0.51
N CYS A 665 7.07 6.17 -0.73
CA CYS A 665 6.28 6.95 -1.66
C CYS A 665 4.84 7.15 -1.12
N LEU A 666 4.18 6.07 -0.69
CA LEU A 666 2.83 6.11 -0.11
C LEU A 666 2.82 6.91 1.21
N VAL A 667 3.83 6.71 2.08
CA VAL A 667 3.99 7.53 3.30
C VAL A 667 4.03 9.02 2.93
N SER A 668 4.83 9.39 1.93
CA SER A 668 4.97 10.78 1.48
C SER A 668 3.69 11.34 0.83
N GLN A 669 2.98 10.53 0.05
CA GLN A 669 1.72 10.90 -0.61
C GLN A 669 0.64 11.23 0.43
N TYR A 670 0.44 10.37 1.43
CA TYR A 670 -0.61 10.59 2.43
C TYR A 670 -0.23 11.65 3.48
N ASN A 671 1.07 11.80 3.80
CA ASN A 671 1.58 12.96 4.56
C ASN A 671 1.30 14.29 3.84
N HIS A 672 1.34 14.33 2.50
CA HIS A 672 1.01 15.53 1.72
C HIS A 672 -0.48 15.94 1.86
N TYR A 673 -1.37 15.00 2.16
CA TYR A 673 -2.77 15.28 2.47
C TYR A 673 -2.99 15.74 3.94
N GLY A 674 -1.93 15.82 4.75
CA GLY A 674 -2.02 16.15 6.18
C GLY A 674 -2.45 14.98 7.07
N LEU A 675 -2.32 13.74 6.58
CA LEU A 675 -2.63 12.51 7.32
C LEU A 675 -1.34 11.88 7.88
N ASP A 676 -1.48 10.93 8.82
CA ASP A 676 -0.36 10.06 9.21
C ASP A 676 -0.19 8.93 8.19
N GLY A 677 0.59 9.20 7.13
CA GLY A 677 0.94 8.21 6.12
C GLY A 677 1.80 7.05 6.64
N GLN A 678 2.39 7.15 7.84
CA GLN A 678 3.21 6.10 8.44
C GLN A 678 2.39 5.15 9.31
N GLY A 679 1.42 5.67 10.06
CA GLY A 679 0.40 4.88 10.76
C GLY A 679 -0.48 4.12 9.78
N MET A 680 -1.09 4.85 8.83
CA MET A 680 -2.02 4.31 7.82
C MET A 680 -1.37 3.44 6.72
N LEU A 681 -0.06 3.21 6.77
CA LEU A 681 0.71 2.62 5.67
C LEU A 681 0.18 1.26 5.21
N ASP A 682 -0.12 0.33 6.13
CA ASP A 682 -0.54 -1.03 5.76
C ASP A 682 -1.87 -1.03 4.99
N ASN A 683 -2.82 -0.20 5.41
CA ASN A 683 -4.11 -0.02 4.75
C ASN A 683 -3.97 0.73 3.41
N ASN A 684 -3.10 1.73 3.33
CA ASN A 684 -2.82 2.46 2.08
C ASN A 684 -2.11 1.55 1.05
N PHE A 685 -1.18 0.71 1.49
CA PHE A 685 -0.53 -0.33 0.69
C PHE A 685 -1.57 -1.32 0.15
N ALA A 686 -2.43 -1.84 1.02
CA ALA A 686 -3.49 -2.77 0.64
C ALA A 686 -4.51 -2.12 -0.34
N ASP A 687 -4.95 -0.87 -0.09
CA ASP A 687 -5.85 -0.12 -0.99
C ASP A 687 -5.28 0.05 -2.41
N ASN A 688 -4.00 0.41 -2.52
CA ASN A 688 -3.31 0.65 -3.79
C ASN A 688 -3.11 -0.65 -4.58
N ALA A 689 -2.60 -1.69 -3.92
CA ALA A 689 -2.43 -3.00 -4.55
C ALA A 689 -3.77 -3.63 -4.94
N ALA A 690 -4.80 -3.52 -4.10
CA ALA A 690 -6.16 -3.98 -4.38
C ALA A 690 -6.77 -3.32 -5.62
N LEU A 691 -6.59 -2.00 -5.81
CA LEU A 691 -7.04 -1.32 -7.02
C LEU A 691 -6.34 -1.90 -8.25
N ALA A 692 -5.01 -2.05 -8.22
CA ALA A 692 -4.26 -2.57 -9.37
C ALA A 692 -4.64 -4.03 -9.73
N ILE A 693 -4.96 -4.86 -8.72
CA ILE A 693 -5.50 -6.22 -8.92
C ILE A 693 -6.89 -6.14 -9.57
N ALA A 694 -7.79 -5.32 -9.04
CA ALA A 694 -9.15 -5.18 -9.54
C ALA A 694 -9.19 -4.61 -10.97
N GLU A 695 -8.31 -3.66 -11.27
CA GLU A 695 -8.06 -3.13 -12.61
C GLU A 695 -7.65 -4.24 -13.59
N THR A 696 -6.78 -5.14 -13.16
CA THR A 696 -6.38 -6.33 -13.94
C THR A 696 -7.56 -7.29 -14.17
N LEU A 697 -8.48 -7.43 -13.21
CA LEU A 697 -9.70 -8.25 -13.36
C LEU A 697 -10.66 -7.70 -14.42
N TRP A 698 -10.97 -6.39 -14.40
CA TRP A 698 -11.93 -5.84 -15.36
C TRP A 698 -11.32 -5.65 -16.74
N VAL A 699 -10.07 -5.16 -16.87
CA VAL A 699 -9.40 -4.98 -18.17
C VAL A 699 -9.27 -6.31 -18.94
N ASN A 700 -8.91 -7.41 -18.27
CA ASN A 700 -8.67 -8.69 -18.96
C ASN A 700 -9.95 -9.49 -19.31
N LYS A 701 -11.15 -9.03 -18.91
CA LYS A 701 -12.41 -9.79 -19.09
C LYS A 701 -13.53 -9.00 -19.80
N THR A 702 -13.29 -7.76 -20.24
CA THR A 702 -14.35 -6.82 -20.67
C THR A 702 -15.04 -7.10 -22.01
N ASP A 703 -14.39 -7.75 -22.97
CA ASP A 703 -14.80 -7.81 -24.41
C ASP A 703 -16.21 -8.37 -24.72
N LYS A 704 -16.94 -8.88 -23.72
CA LYS A 704 -18.28 -9.47 -23.87
C LYS A 704 -19.30 -8.95 -22.83
N MET A 705 -18.95 -7.95 -22.03
CA MET A 705 -19.81 -7.49 -20.93
C MET A 705 -20.90 -6.51 -21.37
N MET A 706 -22.04 -6.51 -20.67
CA MET A 706 -23.20 -5.66 -20.96
C MET A 706 -23.11 -4.29 -20.27
N ILE A 707 -23.57 -3.22 -20.94
CA ILE A 707 -23.65 -1.87 -20.35
C ILE A 707 -25.01 -1.69 -19.67
N LEU A 708 -25.04 -1.06 -18.50
CA LEU A 708 -26.29 -0.75 -17.82
C LEU A 708 -27.12 0.30 -18.60
N PRO A 709 -28.47 0.23 -18.54
CA PRO A 709 -29.34 1.04 -19.38
C PRO A 709 -29.25 2.51 -18.98
N GLY A 710 -29.18 3.40 -19.97
CA GLY A 710 -28.97 4.84 -19.76
C GLY A 710 -27.52 5.26 -19.56
N LEU A 711 -26.58 4.35 -19.22
CA LEU A 711 -25.18 4.71 -18.94
C LEU A 711 -24.27 4.71 -20.18
N ASN A 712 -24.82 5.03 -21.36
CA ASN A 712 -24.12 4.87 -22.65
C ASN A 712 -22.95 5.85 -22.86
N ASP A 713 -22.93 6.95 -22.11
CA ASP A 713 -21.92 8.00 -22.21
C ASP A 713 -20.62 7.63 -21.49
N TRP A 714 -20.64 6.57 -20.67
CA TRP A 714 -19.47 5.98 -20.04
C TRP A 714 -19.11 4.63 -20.67
N ASN A 715 -17.81 4.41 -20.90
CA ASN A 715 -17.31 3.08 -21.27
C ASN A 715 -17.22 2.15 -20.05
N ILE A 716 -17.03 0.84 -20.28
CA ILE A 716 -17.08 -0.16 -19.21
C ILE A 716 -15.97 0.03 -18.16
N HIS A 717 -14.79 0.52 -18.54
CA HIS A 717 -13.71 0.83 -17.61
C HIS A 717 -14.05 2.05 -16.75
N GLN A 718 -14.62 3.11 -17.35
CA GLN A 718 -15.13 4.27 -16.61
C GLN A 718 -16.21 3.86 -15.59
N LEU A 719 -17.13 2.98 -15.98
CA LEU A 719 -18.15 2.44 -15.08
C LEU A 719 -17.56 1.58 -13.95
N ALA A 720 -16.48 0.83 -14.20
CA ALA A 720 -15.79 0.06 -13.17
C ALA A 720 -15.16 0.98 -12.10
N TYR A 721 -14.46 2.05 -12.52
CA TYR A 721 -13.93 3.06 -11.60
C TYR A 721 -15.03 3.82 -10.85
N ILE A 722 -16.10 4.23 -11.54
CA ILE A 722 -17.26 4.87 -10.93
C ILE A 722 -17.87 3.95 -9.85
N GLN A 723 -18.01 2.66 -10.12
CA GLN A 723 -18.58 1.72 -9.15
C GLN A 723 -17.63 1.45 -7.96
N PHE A 724 -16.32 1.37 -8.20
CA PHE A 724 -15.31 1.30 -7.13
C PHE A 724 -15.43 2.50 -6.19
N ALA A 725 -15.43 3.72 -6.73
CA ALA A 725 -15.52 4.94 -5.93
C ALA A 725 -16.88 5.07 -5.22
N ARG A 726 -18.00 4.73 -5.90
CA ARG A 726 -19.35 4.75 -5.31
C ARG A 726 -19.48 3.87 -4.06
N MET A 727 -18.76 2.75 -3.99
CA MET A 727 -18.75 1.90 -2.79
C MET A 727 -18.02 2.50 -1.59
N LYS A 728 -17.29 3.60 -1.78
CA LYS A 728 -16.60 4.37 -0.74
C LYS A 728 -17.30 5.70 -0.44
N CYS A 729 -18.42 6.02 -1.09
CA CYS A 729 -19.25 7.16 -0.68
C CYS A 729 -19.67 6.99 0.78
N SER A 730 -19.27 7.95 1.60
CA SER A 730 -19.49 7.93 3.04
C SER A 730 -19.64 9.37 3.56
N LYS A 731 -20.29 9.49 4.71
CA LYS A 731 -20.49 10.77 5.40
C LYS A 731 -20.39 10.50 6.89
N SER A 732 -19.52 11.21 7.59
CA SER A 732 -19.24 10.97 9.02
C SER A 732 -19.03 12.26 9.81
N THR A 733 -19.23 12.16 11.13
CA THR A 733 -18.91 13.19 12.11
C THR A 733 -17.40 13.39 12.23
N LYS A 734 -16.96 14.56 12.68
CA LYS A 734 -15.52 14.91 12.75
C LYS A 734 -14.80 14.08 13.81
N GLU A 735 -15.51 13.80 14.89
CA GLU A 735 -15.07 13.06 16.06
C GLU A 735 -14.82 11.60 15.68
N HIS A 736 -15.74 10.98 14.92
CA HIS A 736 -15.57 9.63 14.40
C HIS A 736 -14.46 9.53 13.34
N GLN A 737 -14.24 10.59 12.53
CA GLN A 737 -13.06 10.68 11.66
C GLN A 737 -11.74 10.77 12.43
N GLN A 738 -11.74 11.28 13.67
CA GLN A 738 -10.56 11.36 14.54
C GLN A 738 -10.31 10.06 15.35
N LEU A 739 -11.35 9.24 15.55
CA LEU A 739 -11.21 7.90 16.14
C LEU A 739 -10.56 6.90 15.17
N ILE A 740 -10.86 6.99 13.88
CA ILE A 740 -10.31 6.08 12.85
C ILE A 740 -8.90 6.54 12.47
N LYS A 741 -7.87 5.87 13.02
CA LYS A 741 -6.46 6.21 12.80
C LYS A 741 -5.77 5.34 11.76
N ASP A 742 -6.16 4.08 11.65
CA ASP A 742 -5.46 3.10 10.80
C ASP A 742 -5.79 3.26 9.32
N TYR A 743 -6.93 3.87 8.99
CA TYR A 743 -7.40 4.10 7.63
C TYR A 743 -7.40 5.58 7.28
N ALA A 744 -6.97 5.91 6.07
CA ALA A 744 -7.24 7.24 5.50
C ALA A 744 -8.75 7.48 5.33
N PRO A 745 -9.23 8.74 5.37
CA PRO A 745 -10.60 9.07 5.00
C PRO A 745 -10.95 8.57 3.59
N ASP A 746 -12.20 8.14 3.35
CA ASP A 746 -12.58 7.41 2.13
C ASP A 746 -12.27 8.17 0.83
N ARG A 747 -12.34 9.51 0.83
CA ARG A 747 -11.90 10.39 -0.27
C ARG A 747 -10.47 10.08 -0.73
N TYR A 748 -9.55 9.79 0.20
CA TYR A 748 -8.17 9.44 -0.09
C TYR A 748 -7.95 7.92 -0.29
N ARG A 749 -8.86 7.06 0.21
CA ARG A 749 -8.92 5.63 -0.17
C ARG A 749 -9.39 5.42 -1.61
N VAL A 750 -10.14 6.38 -2.16
CA VAL A 750 -10.48 6.45 -3.59
C VAL A 750 -9.40 7.18 -4.38
N ASN A 751 -9.13 8.45 -4.07
CA ASN A 751 -8.28 9.28 -4.91
C ASN A 751 -6.80 8.86 -4.87
N GLY A 752 -6.27 8.43 -3.72
CA GLY A 752 -4.88 8.02 -3.58
C GLY A 752 -4.48 6.88 -4.52
N PRO A 753 -5.20 5.73 -4.51
CA PRO A 753 -5.01 4.66 -5.47
C PRO A 753 -5.23 5.07 -6.93
N LEU A 754 -6.28 5.86 -7.23
CA LEU A 754 -6.57 6.26 -8.62
C LEU A 754 -5.50 7.20 -9.20
N MET A 755 -4.95 8.11 -8.40
CA MET A 755 -3.78 8.92 -8.77
C MET A 755 -2.57 8.05 -9.12
N ASN A 756 -2.41 6.90 -8.46
CA ASN A 756 -1.32 5.96 -8.70
C ASN A 756 -1.59 4.98 -9.86
N SER A 757 -2.82 4.87 -10.37
CA SER A 757 -3.10 4.14 -11.61
C SER A 757 -2.76 5.00 -12.85
N GLN A 758 -2.11 4.41 -13.84
CA GLN A 758 -1.94 5.02 -15.16
C GLN A 758 -3.19 4.81 -16.03
N HIS A 759 -3.75 3.59 -16.00
CA HIS A 759 -4.93 3.23 -16.78
C HIS A 759 -6.15 4.08 -16.39
N PHE A 760 -6.29 4.48 -15.11
CA PHE A 760 -7.32 5.44 -14.69
C PHE A 760 -7.14 6.79 -15.39
N THR A 761 -5.92 7.35 -15.34
CA THR A 761 -5.64 8.67 -15.93
C THR A 761 -5.76 8.66 -17.46
N ASP A 762 -5.50 7.53 -18.10
CA ASP A 762 -5.77 7.33 -19.54
C ASP A 762 -7.28 7.22 -19.81
N THR A 763 -8.00 6.42 -19.01
CA THR A 763 -9.45 6.17 -19.13
C THR A 763 -10.31 7.43 -18.99
N PHE A 764 -9.86 8.40 -18.19
CA PHE A 764 -10.52 9.70 -18.02
C PHE A 764 -9.79 10.87 -18.70
N HIS A 765 -8.71 10.59 -19.45
CA HIS A 765 -7.92 11.58 -20.21
C HIS A 765 -7.35 12.72 -19.32
N CYS A 766 -6.95 12.39 -18.10
CA CYS A 766 -6.49 13.36 -17.10
C CYS A 766 -5.13 13.95 -17.46
N LYS A 767 -5.08 15.26 -17.68
CA LYS A 767 -3.85 16.00 -18.00
C LYS A 767 -2.87 15.94 -16.84
N VAL A 768 -1.59 15.78 -17.17
CA VAL A 768 -0.48 15.94 -16.20
C VAL A 768 -0.58 17.30 -15.52
N GLY A 769 -0.43 17.32 -14.20
CA GLY A 769 -0.61 18.52 -13.37
C GLY A 769 -2.04 18.75 -12.85
N SER A 770 -3.03 17.96 -13.29
CA SER A 770 -4.33 17.89 -12.58
C SER A 770 -4.18 17.14 -11.25
N PHE A 771 -5.09 17.37 -10.30
CA PHE A 771 -5.01 16.73 -8.98
C PHE A 771 -5.01 15.20 -9.08
N MET A 772 -5.82 14.63 -9.96
CA MET A 772 -5.87 13.18 -10.17
C MET A 772 -4.73 12.63 -11.07
N ASN A 773 -3.89 13.49 -11.67
CA ASN A 773 -2.70 13.08 -12.41
C ASN A 773 -1.52 14.04 -12.16
N PRO A 774 -0.94 14.03 -10.94
CA PRO A 774 0.09 14.99 -10.54
C PRO A 774 1.41 14.80 -11.31
N GLU A 775 2.23 15.84 -11.35
CA GLU A 775 3.62 15.77 -11.87
C GLU A 775 4.55 14.94 -10.97
N ILE A 776 4.12 14.61 -9.75
CA ILE A 776 4.84 13.75 -8.81
C ILE A 776 4.73 12.29 -9.28
N LYS A 777 5.86 11.56 -9.25
CA LYS A 777 5.90 10.14 -9.61
C LYS A 777 4.82 9.33 -8.87
N LYS A 778 3.95 8.66 -9.63
CA LYS A 778 2.94 7.70 -9.13
C LYS A 778 3.60 6.66 -8.22
N CYS A 779 2.98 6.38 -7.07
CA CYS A 779 3.45 5.37 -6.12
C CYS A 779 3.02 3.96 -6.55
N GLN A 780 3.54 3.53 -7.70
CA GLN A 780 3.29 2.21 -8.25
C GLN A 780 4.24 1.19 -7.61
N LEU A 781 3.64 0.15 -7.02
CA LEU A 781 4.32 -1.10 -6.73
C LEU A 781 4.55 -1.83 -8.06
N GLU A 782 5.70 -1.50 -8.65
CA GLU A 782 6.45 -2.27 -9.66
C GLU A 782 6.02 -2.11 -11.11
N THR A 783 6.97 -1.78 -12.01
CA THR A 783 8.28 -2.45 -12.17
C THR A 783 9.49 -1.53 -12.46
N GLU A 784 10.69 -2.11 -12.46
CA GLU A 784 12.00 -1.51 -12.82
C GLU A 784 12.01 -0.66 -14.13
N ALA A 785 11.09 -0.95 -15.07
CA ALA A 785 10.92 -0.22 -16.33
C ALA A 785 10.09 1.06 -16.20
N GLU A 786 9.43 1.30 -15.06
CA GLU A 786 8.55 2.45 -14.85
C GLU A 786 9.25 3.65 -14.22
N ASP A 787 10.45 3.44 -13.66
CA ASP A 787 11.44 4.49 -13.36
C ASP A 787 11.91 5.26 -14.60
N ILE A 788 11.66 4.71 -15.80
CA ILE A 788 11.96 5.35 -17.08
C ILE A 788 10.74 6.19 -17.51
N PRO A 789 10.92 7.48 -17.87
CA PRO A 789 9.88 8.34 -18.41
C PRO A 789 9.11 7.66 -19.55
N SER A 790 7.80 7.85 -19.64
CA SER A 790 6.96 7.20 -20.65
C SER A 790 7.41 7.49 -22.08
N GLU A 791 7.94 8.68 -22.33
CA GLU A 791 8.61 9.11 -23.57
C GLU A 791 9.87 8.30 -23.93
N TRP A 792 10.59 7.73 -22.95
CA TRP A 792 11.83 6.98 -23.15
C TRP A 792 11.60 5.45 -23.24
N ARG A 793 10.46 4.96 -22.74
CA ARG A 793 10.10 3.52 -22.75
C ARG A 793 10.08 2.86 -24.14
N PRO A 794 9.72 3.54 -25.26
CA PRO A 794 9.83 2.96 -26.60
C PRO A 794 11.26 2.57 -26.98
N TYR A 795 12.25 3.33 -26.51
CA TYR A 795 13.69 3.15 -26.79
C TYR A 795 14.37 2.14 -25.84
N LEU A 796 13.60 1.37 -25.06
CA LEU A 796 14.11 0.24 -24.29
C LEU A 796 14.06 -1.03 -25.14
N ILE A 797 15.18 -1.77 -25.19
CA ILE A 797 15.33 -2.98 -26.01
C ILE A 797 14.20 -4.00 -25.71
N GLN A 798 13.40 -4.32 -26.72
CA GLN A 798 12.19 -5.15 -26.67
C GLN A 798 12.52 -6.64 -26.48
N TYR A 799 13.02 -6.96 -25.30
CA TYR A 799 13.46 -8.29 -24.89
C TYR A 799 12.41 -9.40 -25.14
N LYS A 800 11.11 -9.07 -25.08
CA LYS A 800 10.01 -10.01 -25.37
C LYS A 800 9.87 -10.33 -26.86
N ALA A 801 10.17 -9.38 -27.76
CA ALA A 801 10.16 -9.60 -29.21
C ALA A 801 11.41 -10.39 -29.64
N LEU A 802 12.59 -9.89 -29.28
CA LEU A 802 13.87 -10.53 -29.55
C LEU A 802 13.95 -11.96 -29.00
N LYS A 803 13.38 -12.25 -27.81
CA LYS A 803 13.27 -13.60 -27.26
C LYS A 803 12.51 -14.56 -28.18
N LYS A 804 11.46 -14.10 -28.89
CA LYS A 804 10.72 -14.95 -29.84
C LYS A 804 11.61 -15.31 -31.03
N LEU A 805 12.37 -14.34 -31.56
CA LEU A 805 13.32 -14.59 -32.64
C LEU A 805 14.43 -15.57 -32.21
N VAL A 806 14.99 -15.45 -31.01
CA VAL A 806 15.94 -16.45 -30.46
C VAL A 806 15.33 -17.87 -30.40
N THR A 807 14.03 -18.00 -30.12
CA THR A 807 13.35 -19.30 -30.20
C THR A 807 13.26 -19.79 -31.65
N LYS A 808 12.87 -18.94 -32.61
CA LYS A 808 12.86 -19.29 -34.03
C LYS A 808 14.26 -19.66 -34.57
N VAL A 809 15.32 -18.99 -34.12
CA VAL A 809 16.73 -19.29 -34.49
C VAL A 809 17.10 -20.70 -34.05
N ALA A 810 16.73 -21.10 -32.83
CA ALA A 810 16.94 -22.47 -32.35
C ALA A 810 16.13 -23.49 -33.17
N GLU A 811 14.88 -23.19 -33.50
CA GLU A 811 14.01 -24.02 -34.34
C GLU A 811 14.57 -24.16 -35.77
N GLU A 812 15.12 -23.09 -36.37
CA GLU A 812 15.80 -23.15 -37.66
C GLU A 812 17.05 -24.01 -37.58
N ILE A 813 17.91 -23.79 -36.59
CA ILE A 813 19.14 -24.54 -36.34
C ILE A 813 18.87 -26.05 -36.18
N GLU A 814 17.87 -26.44 -35.39
CA GLU A 814 17.45 -27.84 -35.24
C GLU A 814 16.87 -28.40 -36.55
N SER A 815 16.08 -27.63 -37.31
CA SER A 815 15.53 -28.06 -38.61
C SER A 815 16.60 -28.33 -39.66
N ARG A 816 17.68 -27.53 -39.69
CA ARG A 816 18.86 -27.72 -40.55
C ARG A 816 19.73 -28.91 -40.12
N GLY A 817 19.41 -29.58 -39.00
CA GLY A 817 20.14 -30.74 -38.48
C GLY A 817 21.34 -30.41 -37.57
N LEU A 818 21.50 -29.15 -37.17
CA LEU A 818 22.60 -28.69 -36.32
C LEU A 818 22.15 -28.70 -34.85
N SER A 819 22.17 -29.84 -34.16
CA SER A 819 21.76 -29.86 -32.75
C SER A 819 22.67 -28.98 -31.88
N THR A 820 22.11 -28.30 -30.89
CA THR A 820 22.87 -27.44 -29.95
C THR A 820 24.01 -28.20 -29.26
N SER A 821 23.83 -29.50 -28.99
CA SER A 821 24.89 -30.39 -28.48
C SER A 821 26.08 -30.56 -29.44
N LEU A 822 25.81 -30.69 -30.74
CA LEU A 822 26.82 -30.86 -31.79
C LEU A 822 27.59 -29.56 -32.04
N LEU A 823 26.92 -28.43 -31.95
CA LEU A 823 27.53 -27.11 -32.06
C LEU A 823 28.49 -26.84 -30.90
N HIS A 824 28.12 -27.19 -29.65
CA HIS A 824 29.04 -27.13 -28.51
C HIS A 824 30.23 -28.10 -28.65
N GLU A 825 30.01 -29.35 -29.06
CA GLU A 825 31.07 -30.35 -29.28
C GLU A 825 32.12 -29.87 -30.31
N CYS A 826 31.67 -29.17 -31.37
CA CYS A 826 32.53 -28.59 -32.40
C CYS A 826 33.16 -27.22 -32.03
N LEU A 827 32.78 -26.62 -30.90
CA LEU A 827 33.38 -25.40 -30.34
C LEU A 827 34.41 -25.72 -29.25
N ASP A 828 34.13 -26.70 -28.37
CA ASP A 828 35.02 -27.10 -27.27
C ASP A 828 36.12 -28.10 -27.70
N GLY A 829 35.99 -28.72 -28.88
CA GLY A 829 36.84 -29.83 -29.35
C GLY A 829 38.30 -29.47 -29.64
N GLN A 830 39.21 -29.76 -28.71
CA GLN A 830 40.66 -29.71 -28.93
C GLN A 830 41.19 -30.96 -29.66
N GLY A 831 40.95 -31.06 -30.96
CA GLY A 831 41.47 -32.13 -31.81
C GLY A 831 41.68 -31.72 -33.28
N SER A 832 42.23 -32.64 -34.08
CA SER A 832 42.29 -32.56 -35.54
C SER A 832 41.05 -33.15 -36.22
N ASP A 833 40.27 -33.96 -35.51
CA ASP A 833 39.38 -34.96 -36.10
C ASP A 833 37.90 -34.53 -36.12
N ILE A 834 37.60 -33.33 -35.59
CA ILE A 834 36.27 -32.74 -35.45
C ILE A 834 36.20 -31.44 -36.28
N PRO A 835 35.09 -31.13 -36.98
CA PRO A 835 34.92 -29.84 -37.67
C PRO A 835 35.02 -28.66 -36.71
N LYS A 836 35.79 -27.63 -37.04
CA LYS A 836 35.90 -26.40 -36.25
C LYS A 836 34.86 -25.39 -36.70
N ILE A 837 34.09 -24.86 -35.75
CA ILE A 837 33.10 -23.81 -36.00
C ILE A 837 33.71 -22.43 -35.74
N ARG A 838 33.42 -21.49 -36.64
CA ARG A 838 33.66 -20.06 -36.46
C ARG A 838 32.37 -19.30 -36.71
N TYR A 839 31.88 -18.59 -35.69
CA TYR A 839 30.76 -17.67 -35.82
C TYR A 839 31.28 -16.23 -35.90
N TYR A 840 30.87 -15.47 -36.92
CA TYR A 840 31.34 -14.10 -37.13
C TYR A 840 30.31 -13.22 -37.85
N PHE A 841 30.53 -11.91 -37.80
CA PHE A 841 29.68 -10.89 -38.43
C PHE A 841 30.41 -10.23 -39.60
N THR A 842 29.64 -9.83 -40.61
CA THR A 842 30.09 -9.04 -41.79
C THR A 842 29.11 -7.90 -42.07
N GLY A 843 29.45 -7.00 -42.98
CA GLY A 843 28.69 -5.78 -43.29
C GLY A 843 29.13 -4.57 -42.47
N GLU A 844 28.36 -3.49 -42.55
CA GLU A 844 28.51 -2.26 -41.76
C GLU A 844 27.18 -1.94 -41.06
N ALA A 845 27.21 -1.31 -39.89
CA ALA A 845 25.98 -0.97 -39.17
C ALA A 845 25.11 0.02 -39.97
N PRO A 846 23.78 -0.20 -40.12
CA PRO A 846 22.96 -1.22 -39.45
C PRO A 846 22.82 -2.56 -40.19
N ASP A 847 23.21 -2.65 -41.47
CA ASP A 847 23.04 -3.85 -42.31
C ASP A 847 24.17 -4.87 -42.09
N ILE A 848 24.16 -5.47 -40.91
CA ILE A 848 25.08 -6.54 -40.49
C ILE A 848 24.55 -7.92 -40.90
N LYS A 849 25.45 -8.89 -41.08
CA LYS A 849 25.09 -10.29 -41.35
C LYS A 849 25.86 -11.28 -40.46
N PRO A 850 25.19 -12.15 -39.66
CA PRO A 850 25.81 -13.29 -39.00
C PRO A 850 26.19 -14.39 -40.00
N ASN A 851 27.31 -15.09 -39.76
CA ASN A 851 27.82 -16.17 -40.61
C ASN A 851 28.34 -17.30 -39.72
N ILE A 852 27.96 -18.55 -40.01
CA ILE A 852 28.51 -19.75 -39.37
C ILE A 852 29.41 -20.48 -40.37
N GLU A 853 30.72 -20.50 -40.15
CA GLU A 853 31.69 -21.23 -40.97
C GLU A 853 32.14 -22.52 -40.27
N PHE A 854 32.00 -23.65 -40.94
CA PHE A 854 32.53 -24.95 -40.53
C PHE A 854 33.79 -25.25 -41.34
N THR A 855 34.94 -25.48 -40.70
CA THR A 855 36.20 -25.88 -41.35
C THR A 855 36.57 -27.30 -40.95
N TYR A 856 36.86 -28.18 -41.92
CA TYR A 856 37.12 -29.60 -41.66
C TYR A 856 38.18 -30.21 -42.57
N ASP A 857 38.85 -31.28 -42.10
CA ASP A 857 39.71 -32.13 -42.92
C ASP A 857 38.87 -33.19 -43.64
N THR A 858 39.12 -33.40 -44.93
CA THR A 858 38.39 -34.34 -45.78
C THR A 858 38.73 -35.81 -45.52
N GLN A 859 39.82 -36.11 -44.80
CA GLN A 859 40.27 -37.49 -44.54
C GLN A 859 39.99 -37.99 -43.10
N ALA A 860 39.41 -37.17 -42.23
CA ALA A 860 39.07 -37.58 -40.86
C ALA A 860 37.77 -38.41 -40.82
N PRO A 861 37.76 -39.63 -40.25
CA PRO A 861 36.59 -40.51 -40.28
C PRO A 861 35.42 -40.00 -39.43
N GLN A 862 35.69 -39.27 -38.34
CA GLN A 862 34.63 -38.62 -37.53
C GLN A 862 33.95 -37.47 -38.28
N VAL A 863 34.69 -36.70 -39.10
CA VAL A 863 34.12 -35.64 -39.95
C VAL A 863 33.08 -36.21 -40.92
N GLN A 864 33.33 -37.38 -41.52
CA GLN A 864 32.32 -38.05 -42.36
C GLN A 864 31.05 -38.44 -41.59
N GLN A 865 31.19 -38.88 -40.34
CA GLN A 865 30.06 -39.22 -39.46
C GLN A 865 29.28 -37.99 -38.94
N VAL A 866 29.91 -36.81 -38.93
CA VAL A 866 29.25 -35.53 -38.63
C VAL A 866 28.57 -34.94 -39.87
N LEU A 867 29.26 -34.91 -41.02
CA LEU A 867 28.71 -34.42 -42.29
C LEU A 867 27.49 -35.22 -42.73
N SER A 868 27.48 -36.55 -42.56
CA SER A 868 26.31 -37.38 -42.87
C SER A 868 25.08 -37.03 -42.00
N LYS A 869 25.26 -36.71 -40.72
CA LYS A 869 24.16 -36.23 -39.83
C LYS A 869 23.62 -34.85 -40.23
N MET A 870 24.47 -33.97 -40.78
CA MET A 870 24.08 -32.65 -41.29
C MET A 870 23.41 -32.73 -42.67
N LEU A 871 23.83 -33.66 -43.53
CA LEU A 871 23.40 -33.73 -44.93
C LEU A 871 22.22 -34.66 -45.18
N LEU A 872 21.96 -35.65 -44.31
CA LEU A 872 20.88 -36.63 -44.50
C LEU A 872 19.68 -36.38 -43.57
N SER A 873 18.51 -36.80 -44.03
CA SER A 873 17.32 -37.03 -43.19
C SER A 873 17.11 -38.53 -43.00
N ASP A 874 16.35 -38.93 -41.97
CA ASP A 874 16.06 -40.34 -41.70
C ASP A 874 15.29 -41.03 -42.85
N ASN A 875 14.72 -40.25 -43.78
CA ASN A 875 14.32 -40.72 -45.12
C ASN A 875 15.36 -40.25 -46.17
N GLN A 876 15.90 -41.18 -46.95
CA GLN A 876 17.20 -41.04 -47.64
C GLN A 876 17.24 -40.18 -48.94
N GLU A 877 16.22 -39.38 -49.27
CA GLU A 877 16.15 -38.68 -50.59
C GLU A 877 16.13 -37.14 -50.57
N THR A 878 16.13 -36.47 -49.40
CA THR A 878 16.17 -34.99 -49.33
C THR A 878 17.26 -34.47 -48.37
N PRO A 879 18.20 -33.63 -48.82
CA PRO A 879 19.19 -33.00 -47.95
C PRO A 879 18.59 -31.83 -47.15
N LYS A 880 19.05 -31.64 -45.90
CA LYS A 880 18.54 -30.58 -44.99
C LYS A 880 19.08 -29.17 -45.28
N LEU A 881 20.04 -29.03 -46.19
CA LEU A 881 20.75 -27.78 -46.47
C LEU A 881 20.60 -27.38 -47.94
N GLU A 882 19.88 -26.28 -48.20
CA GLU A 882 19.92 -25.60 -49.50
C GLU A 882 21.14 -24.67 -49.56
N TYR A 883 22.06 -24.95 -50.51
CA TYR A 883 23.18 -24.07 -50.79
C TYR A 883 22.73 -22.89 -51.66
N LYS A 884 22.53 -21.72 -51.04
CA LYS A 884 22.52 -20.43 -51.76
C LYS A 884 23.97 -20.01 -52.01
N LYS A 885 24.30 -19.67 -53.26
CA LYS A 885 25.65 -19.25 -53.65
C LYS A 885 25.87 -17.80 -53.22
N SER A 886 26.93 -17.52 -52.45
CA SER A 886 27.35 -16.15 -52.14
C SER A 886 27.60 -15.34 -53.42
N HIS A 887 27.20 -14.07 -53.41
CA HIS A 887 27.37 -13.17 -54.54
C HIS A 887 28.79 -12.59 -54.68
N GLU A 888 29.64 -12.72 -53.65
CA GLU A 888 31.03 -12.24 -53.67
C GLU A 888 32.00 -13.38 -53.99
N ASN A 889 32.08 -13.70 -55.28
CA ASN A 889 32.90 -14.78 -55.80
C ASN A 889 34.31 -14.28 -56.17
N LYS A 890 35.27 -14.36 -55.23
CA LYS A 890 36.72 -14.19 -55.51
C LYS A 890 37.54 -15.41 -55.06
N ASP A 891 38.18 -16.04 -56.04
CA ASP A 891 39.44 -16.79 -56.01
C ASP A 891 39.63 -17.78 -54.83
N PHE A 892 39.53 -19.11 -54.98
CA PHE A 892 39.68 -19.99 -56.15
C PHE A 892 41.05 -19.94 -56.83
N PHE A 893 41.88 -20.98 -56.61
CA PHE A 893 43.11 -21.18 -57.39
C PHE A 893 42.79 -21.59 -58.83
N ALA A 894 43.28 -20.82 -59.80
CA ALA A 894 43.39 -21.21 -61.20
C ALA A 894 44.79 -20.83 -61.71
N LEU A 895 45.50 -21.78 -62.32
CA LEU A 895 46.91 -21.61 -62.70
C LEU A 895 47.09 -21.52 -64.22
N ALA A 896 46.96 -20.28 -64.73
CA ALA A 896 47.41 -19.78 -66.04
C ALA A 896 46.86 -20.48 -67.32
N THR A 897 46.47 -19.77 -68.38
CA THR A 897 47.27 -18.75 -69.08
C THR A 897 46.40 -17.86 -69.99
N THR A 898 46.66 -16.53 -69.97
CA THR A 898 46.49 -15.52 -71.07
C THR A 898 45.19 -15.45 -71.92
N THR A 899 44.72 -14.28 -72.41
CA THR A 899 45.48 -13.11 -72.89
C THR A 899 44.63 -11.82 -72.91
N THR A 900 45.22 -10.69 -72.47
CA THR A 900 45.03 -9.29 -72.94
C THR A 900 43.65 -8.61 -73.17
N THR A 901 43.49 -7.44 -72.51
CA THR A 901 42.96 -6.13 -73.04
C THR A 901 41.45 -5.98 -73.37
N ILE A 902 40.78 -4.80 -73.22
CA ILE A 902 41.11 -3.48 -72.61
C ILE A 902 39.81 -2.69 -72.23
N THR A 903 39.95 -1.71 -71.33
CA THR A 903 39.06 -0.62 -70.82
C THR A 903 37.65 -0.34 -71.39
N ASP A 904 36.74 0.01 -70.45
CA ASP A 904 35.67 1.05 -70.51
C ASP A 904 34.51 0.89 -71.55
N ASP A 905 33.35 1.56 -71.48
CA ASP A 905 32.95 2.75 -70.71
C ASP A 905 31.42 2.81 -70.35
N HIS A 906 31.02 3.85 -69.61
CA HIS A 906 29.70 4.40 -69.24
C HIS A 906 28.36 3.81 -69.77
N HIS A 907 27.44 3.63 -68.79
CA HIS A 907 25.99 3.96 -68.80
C HIS A 907 25.04 3.40 -69.89
N GLY A 908 24.01 2.65 -69.47
CA GLY A 908 22.81 2.37 -70.28
C GLY A 908 21.70 1.63 -69.52
N ARG A 909 20.60 2.32 -69.17
CA ARG A 909 19.49 1.78 -68.36
C ARG A 909 18.24 1.54 -69.23
N GLN A 910 17.56 0.40 -69.00
CA GLN A 910 16.20 -0.03 -69.41
C GLN A 910 16.15 -1.26 -70.35
N VAL A 911 15.09 -2.10 -70.35
CA VAL A 911 14.17 -2.61 -69.29
C VAL A 911 13.28 -3.71 -69.91
N VAL A 912 13.00 -4.82 -69.20
CA VAL A 912 11.91 -5.81 -69.51
C VAL A 912 12.09 -6.59 -70.85
N THR A 913 11.75 -7.87 -71.04
CA THR A 913 10.85 -8.84 -70.36
C THR A 913 11.52 -10.20 -70.17
N THR A 914 10.92 -11.09 -69.37
CA THR A 914 11.30 -12.52 -69.24
C THR A 914 11.03 -13.35 -70.50
N PRO A 915 11.76 -14.46 -70.67
CA PRO A 915 11.10 -15.76 -70.87
C PRO A 915 11.63 -16.87 -69.94
N GLU A 916 10.97 -18.02 -69.96
CA GLU A 916 11.10 -19.08 -68.95
C GLU A 916 12.27 -20.08 -69.16
N THR A 917 12.75 -20.61 -68.04
CA THR A 917 13.34 -21.96 -67.85
C THR A 917 14.33 -22.53 -68.88
N LYS A 918 15.59 -22.73 -68.42
CA LYS A 918 16.30 -24.00 -68.63
C LYS A 918 16.92 -24.49 -67.32
N ARG A 919 16.33 -25.53 -66.72
CA ARG A 919 16.93 -26.30 -65.61
C ARG A 919 18.19 -27.04 -66.11
N ARG A 920 19.33 -26.84 -65.43
CA ARG A 920 20.54 -27.70 -65.32
C ARG A 920 21.59 -26.91 -64.51
N ASN A 921 22.21 -27.38 -63.43
CA ASN A 921 22.07 -28.63 -62.67
C ASN A 921 21.70 -28.33 -61.21
N SER A 922 20.98 -29.22 -60.54
CA SER A 922 20.53 -29.05 -59.16
C SER A 922 21.57 -29.47 -58.10
N THR A 923 21.39 -28.99 -56.86
CA THR A 923 22.13 -29.32 -55.64
C THR A 923 22.41 -30.82 -55.46
N VAL A 924 21.51 -31.67 -55.95
CA VAL A 924 21.63 -33.14 -56.07
C VAL A 924 22.99 -33.60 -56.65
N SER A 925 23.60 -32.83 -57.57
CA SER A 925 24.92 -33.18 -58.12
C SER A 925 26.04 -33.12 -57.07
N LEU A 926 26.07 -32.04 -56.28
CA LEU A 926 27.07 -31.83 -55.23
C LEU A 926 26.85 -32.79 -54.05
N VAL A 927 25.57 -33.04 -53.72
CA VAL A 927 25.20 -34.01 -52.67
C VAL A 927 25.56 -35.44 -53.07
N LYS A 928 25.43 -35.83 -54.35
CA LYS A 928 25.92 -37.14 -54.83
C LYS A 928 27.44 -37.28 -54.80
N GLU A 929 28.16 -36.19 -55.06
CA GLU A 929 29.62 -36.16 -54.97
C GLU A 929 30.10 -36.31 -53.51
N LEU A 930 29.41 -35.66 -52.56
CA LEU A 930 29.66 -35.83 -51.13
C LEU A 930 29.26 -37.23 -50.61
N LEU A 931 28.13 -37.80 -51.03
CA LEU A 931 27.74 -39.17 -50.62
C LEU A 931 28.72 -40.24 -51.10
N ASN A 932 29.31 -40.07 -52.30
CA ASN A 932 30.31 -41.00 -52.82
C ASN A 932 31.58 -41.07 -51.95
N LEU A 933 31.93 -40.00 -51.23
CA LEU A 933 33.07 -39.98 -50.32
C LEU A 933 32.82 -40.74 -49.01
N THR A 934 31.55 -40.91 -48.61
CA THR A 934 31.14 -41.62 -47.40
C THR A 934 30.88 -43.13 -47.57
N LEU A 935 31.01 -43.67 -48.78
CA LEU A 935 30.58 -45.04 -49.11
C LEU A 935 31.70 -45.98 -49.62
N GLN A 936 32.97 -45.62 -49.40
CA GLN A 936 34.11 -46.47 -49.78
C GLN A 936 34.74 -47.19 -48.58
N GLU A 937 34.11 -48.27 -48.14
CA GLU A 937 34.79 -49.29 -47.33
C GLU A 937 35.71 -50.17 -48.19
N ASN A 938 36.81 -50.65 -47.60
CA ASN A 938 37.72 -51.70 -48.11
C ASN A 938 38.67 -51.36 -49.29
N GLN A 939 39.85 -50.82 -48.97
CA GLN A 939 41.13 -51.31 -49.53
C GLN A 939 42.31 -51.01 -48.57
N PRO A 940 43.41 -51.79 -48.57
CA PRO A 940 44.46 -51.72 -47.55
C PRO A 940 45.52 -50.63 -47.81
N ALA A 941 46.28 -50.31 -46.77
CA ALA A 941 47.14 -49.12 -46.68
C ALA A 941 48.36 -49.10 -47.62
N ILE A 942 48.65 -47.92 -48.15
CA ILE A 942 50.01 -47.46 -48.50
C ILE A 942 50.19 -46.07 -47.88
N GLU A 943 51.19 -45.91 -47.01
CA GLU A 943 51.50 -44.62 -46.39
C GLU A 943 52.21 -43.68 -47.36
N SER A 944 51.69 -42.46 -47.53
CA SER A 944 52.52 -41.30 -47.87
C SER A 944 51.89 -40.02 -47.33
N SER A 945 52.66 -39.20 -46.63
CA SER A 945 52.14 -38.04 -45.91
C SER A 945 51.88 -36.85 -46.85
N LYS A 946 50.59 -36.54 -47.05
CA LYS A 946 50.14 -35.21 -47.45
C LYS A 946 49.19 -34.69 -46.39
N LYS A 947 49.35 -33.43 -45.97
CA LYS A 947 48.36 -32.75 -45.12
C LYS A 947 47.02 -32.71 -45.86
N GLY A 948 45.92 -32.96 -45.15
CA GLY A 948 44.59 -32.91 -45.72
C GLY A 948 44.26 -31.52 -46.28
N GLU A 949 43.49 -31.52 -47.36
CA GLU A 949 42.92 -30.31 -47.94
C GLU A 949 41.74 -29.87 -47.06
N LEU A 950 41.98 -28.86 -46.20
CA LEU A 950 40.95 -28.26 -45.36
C LEU A 950 39.92 -27.55 -46.25
N LYS A 951 38.64 -27.85 -46.03
CA LYS A 951 37.52 -27.20 -46.72
C LYS A 951 36.65 -26.47 -45.69
N SER A 952 36.10 -25.33 -46.08
CA SER A 952 35.09 -24.63 -45.28
C SER A 952 33.74 -24.51 -45.99
N ILE A 953 32.68 -24.52 -45.19
CA ILE A 953 31.29 -24.33 -45.60
C ILE A 953 30.70 -23.24 -44.72
N VAL A 954 30.13 -22.20 -45.35
CA VAL A 954 29.36 -21.16 -44.65
C VAL A 954 27.87 -21.54 -44.69
N ILE A 955 27.20 -21.44 -43.55
CA ILE A 955 25.76 -21.64 -43.40
C ILE A 955 25.11 -20.32 -43.01
N GLU A 956 24.08 -19.94 -43.77
CA GLU A 956 23.23 -18.76 -43.54
C GLU A 956 21.90 -19.18 -42.91
N LEU A 957 21.39 -18.39 -41.96
CA LEU A 957 20.17 -18.64 -41.19
C LEU A 957 19.26 -17.41 -41.28
N GLU A 958 18.08 -17.58 -41.86
CA GLU A 958 17.20 -16.45 -42.19
C GLU A 958 16.55 -15.84 -40.94
N GLN A 959 16.44 -16.59 -39.85
CA GLN A 959 15.94 -16.09 -38.56
C GLN A 959 17.05 -15.49 -37.69
N ASP A 960 18.32 -15.81 -37.96
CA ASP A 960 19.46 -15.18 -37.30
C ASP A 960 19.71 -13.78 -37.88
N ASP A 961 19.66 -13.66 -39.21
CA ASP A 961 19.59 -12.36 -39.92
C ASP A 961 18.42 -11.50 -39.39
N GLU A 962 17.21 -12.06 -39.21
CA GLU A 962 16.03 -11.35 -38.65
C GLU A 962 16.28 -10.88 -37.20
N PHE A 963 16.88 -11.73 -36.35
CA PHE A 963 17.21 -11.38 -34.96
C PHE A 963 18.24 -10.25 -34.88
N PHE A 964 19.34 -10.34 -35.62
CA PHE A 964 20.40 -9.34 -35.57
C PHE A 964 19.99 -8.01 -36.23
N LYS A 965 19.18 -8.03 -37.27
CA LYS A 965 18.61 -6.81 -37.86
C LYS A 965 17.67 -6.09 -36.88
N MET A 966 16.79 -6.82 -36.20
CA MET A 966 15.94 -6.24 -35.15
C MET A 966 16.79 -5.68 -34.00
N LEU A 967 17.79 -6.42 -33.53
CA LEU A 967 18.68 -5.96 -32.46
C LEU A 967 19.44 -4.69 -32.87
N MET A 968 19.96 -4.59 -34.09
CA MET A 968 20.65 -3.38 -34.57
C MET A 968 19.72 -2.16 -34.69
N GLN A 969 18.47 -2.35 -35.10
CA GLN A 969 17.48 -1.26 -35.11
C GLN A 969 17.23 -0.75 -33.68
N GLU A 970 16.93 -1.66 -32.75
CA GLU A 970 16.65 -1.34 -31.34
C GLU A 970 17.86 -0.64 -30.67
N LEU A 971 19.09 -1.04 -31.02
CA LEU A 971 20.32 -0.40 -30.56
C LEU A 971 20.52 1.01 -31.14
N ALA A 972 20.21 1.23 -32.42
CA ALA A 972 20.31 2.54 -33.06
C ALA A 972 19.26 3.53 -32.52
N GLU A 973 18.02 3.07 -32.32
CA GLU A 973 16.98 3.85 -31.66
C GLU A 973 17.37 4.19 -30.21
N ALA A 974 17.93 3.22 -29.47
CA ALA A 974 18.42 3.43 -28.11
C ALA A 974 19.62 4.39 -28.01
N ALA A 975 20.45 4.49 -29.05
CA ALA A 975 21.54 5.45 -29.17
C ALA A 975 21.02 6.87 -29.47
N MET A 976 20.05 7.02 -30.39
CA MET A 976 19.50 8.32 -30.78
C MET A 976 18.93 9.10 -29.58
N LEU A 977 18.23 8.42 -28.66
CA LEU A 977 17.71 9.05 -27.44
C LEU A 977 18.83 9.58 -26.53
N GLN A 978 19.99 8.90 -26.46
CA GLN A 978 21.11 9.33 -25.61
C GLN A 978 21.69 10.67 -26.10
N ASP A 979 21.88 10.85 -27.42
CA ASP A 979 22.40 12.11 -27.97
C ASP A 979 21.39 13.27 -27.85
N VAL A 980 20.09 13.03 -28.05
CA VAL A 980 19.04 14.06 -27.82
C VAL A 980 19.02 14.48 -26.35
N THR A 981 19.08 13.52 -25.42
CA THR A 981 19.05 13.79 -23.97
C THR A 981 20.31 14.53 -23.52
N LYS A 982 21.48 14.18 -24.06
CA LYS A 982 22.76 14.87 -23.84
C LYS A 982 22.70 16.34 -24.27
N GLN A 983 22.20 16.64 -25.47
CA GLN A 983 22.05 18.02 -25.96
C GLN A 983 21.12 18.86 -25.07
N LYS A 984 20.00 18.27 -24.62
CA LYS A 984 19.10 18.91 -23.63
C LYS A 984 19.83 19.19 -22.31
N PHE A 985 20.57 18.21 -21.79
CA PHE A 985 21.28 18.32 -20.51
C PHE A 985 22.37 19.40 -20.53
N ASP A 986 23.12 19.53 -21.63
CA ASP A 986 24.11 20.61 -21.82
C ASP A 986 23.45 22.00 -21.87
N HIS A 987 22.24 22.11 -22.45
CA HIS A 987 21.44 23.32 -22.42
C HIS A 987 20.95 23.66 -21.00
N ASP A 988 20.45 22.68 -20.25
CA ASP A 988 19.95 22.89 -18.88
C ASP A 988 21.06 23.17 -17.86
N ILE A 989 22.26 22.60 -18.02
CA ILE A 989 23.46 23.04 -17.29
C ILE A 989 23.75 24.52 -17.58
N SER A 990 23.70 24.94 -18.84
CA SER A 990 24.02 26.31 -19.25
C SER A 990 22.96 27.31 -18.75
N ASN A 991 21.69 26.91 -18.69
CA ASN A 991 20.62 27.67 -18.05
C ASN A 991 20.83 27.81 -16.54
N LEU A 992 21.22 26.72 -15.86
CA LEU A 992 21.50 26.74 -14.43
C LEU A 992 22.74 27.60 -14.12
N GLU A 993 23.82 27.49 -14.89
CA GLU A 993 25.02 28.33 -14.81
C GLU A 993 24.64 29.83 -14.82
N GLY A 994 23.89 30.28 -15.82
CA GLY A 994 23.43 31.67 -15.92
C GLY A 994 22.44 32.14 -14.83
N ARG A 995 21.81 31.22 -14.09
CA ARG A 995 21.03 31.52 -12.87
C ARG A 995 21.93 31.59 -11.64
N MET A 996 22.86 30.64 -11.50
CA MET A 996 23.80 30.55 -10.39
C MET A 996 24.71 31.78 -10.32
N THR A 997 25.20 32.32 -11.44
CA THR A 997 25.99 33.56 -11.45
C THR A 997 25.23 34.75 -10.84
N LYS A 998 23.90 34.81 -11.02
CA LYS A 998 23.06 35.88 -10.45
C LYS A 998 22.89 35.68 -8.94
N VAL A 999 22.59 34.46 -8.50
CA VAL A 999 22.40 34.10 -7.08
C VAL A 999 23.71 34.20 -6.27
N ALA A 1000 24.86 34.01 -6.92
CA ALA A 1000 26.20 34.17 -6.34
C ALA A 1000 26.71 35.63 -6.29
N SER A 1001 26.03 36.58 -6.94
CA SER A 1001 26.53 37.97 -7.05
C SER A 1001 26.39 38.75 -5.73
N PRO A 1002 27.49 39.19 -5.07
CA PRO A 1002 27.45 39.84 -3.76
C PRO A 1002 26.88 41.28 -3.76
N THR A 1003 26.23 41.69 -4.85
CA THR A 1003 25.61 43.02 -5.03
C THR A 1003 24.12 43.06 -4.67
N GLN A 1004 23.48 41.90 -4.43
CA GLN A 1004 22.08 41.78 -4.04
C GLN A 1004 21.92 41.11 -2.65
N LYS A 1005 20.68 41.01 -2.14
CA LYS A 1005 20.37 40.27 -0.89
C LYS A 1005 20.43 38.75 -1.14
N THR A 1006 21.62 38.22 -1.39
CA THR A 1006 21.80 36.87 -1.93
C THR A 1006 21.78 35.73 -0.92
N ASP A 1007 21.40 34.57 -1.43
CA ASP A 1007 21.42 33.29 -0.73
C ASP A 1007 22.80 32.58 -0.81
N MET A 1008 23.86 33.29 -1.19
CA MET A 1008 25.21 32.76 -1.44
C MET A 1008 25.75 31.86 -0.31
N TYR A 1009 25.58 32.26 0.96
CA TYR A 1009 26.00 31.44 2.11
C TYR A 1009 25.15 30.17 2.31
N ASN A 1010 23.86 30.21 1.95
CA ASN A 1010 23.02 29.00 1.93
C ASN A 1010 23.51 28.05 0.83
N TRP A 1011 23.81 28.57 -0.36
CA TRP A 1011 24.33 27.78 -1.48
C TRP A 1011 25.72 27.20 -1.26
N ARG A 1012 26.64 27.91 -0.60
CA ARG A 1012 27.90 27.32 -0.11
C ARG A 1012 27.63 26.08 0.74
N ARG A 1013 26.64 26.15 1.64
CA ARG A 1013 26.29 24.99 2.48
C ARG A 1013 25.58 23.88 1.71
N ILE A 1014 24.73 24.20 0.72
CA ILE A 1014 24.12 23.21 -0.19
C ILE A 1014 25.22 22.46 -0.95
N PHE A 1015 26.18 23.17 -1.57
CA PHE A 1015 27.27 22.52 -2.31
C PHE A 1015 28.23 21.73 -1.41
N ALA A 1016 28.52 22.19 -0.19
CA ALA A 1016 29.29 21.40 0.76
C ALA A 1016 28.62 20.04 1.04
N ILE A 1017 27.32 20.05 1.37
CA ILE A 1017 26.54 18.83 1.63
C ILE A 1017 26.41 17.96 0.36
N TYR A 1018 26.38 18.56 -0.84
CA TYR A 1018 26.39 17.83 -2.12
C TYR A 1018 27.72 17.10 -2.37
N MET A 1019 28.85 17.75 -2.08
CA MET A 1019 30.17 17.14 -2.18
C MET A 1019 30.39 16.07 -1.10
N ASP A 1020 29.86 16.27 0.11
CA ASP A 1020 29.83 15.27 1.18
C ASP A 1020 29.00 14.04 0.78
N ALA A 1021 27.88 14.24 0.07
CA ALA A 1021 26.98 13.17 -0.37
C ALA A 1021 27.62 12.22 -1.39
N GLN A 1022 28.62 12.67 -2.17
CA GLN A 1022 29.38 11.83 -3.10
C GLN A 1022 28.46 11.01 -4.03
N ILE A 1023 27.40 11.64 -4.56
CA ILE A 1023 26.23 10.95 -5.14
C ILE A 1023 26.62 9.98 -6.26
N PHE A 1024 27.54 10.40 -7.13
CA PHE A 1024 27.89 9.66 -8.34
C PHE A 1024 29.26 8.97 -8.29
N ARG A 1025 30.16 9.39 -7.39
CA ARG A 1025 31.55 8.90 -7.31
C ARG A 1025 32.08 9.08 -5.89
N GLY A 1026 32.92 8.17 -5.40
CA GLY A 1026 33.57 8.29 -4.11
C GLY A 1026 34.91 9.05 -4.14
N ASN A 1027 35.34 9.49 -2.96
CA ASN A 1027 36.60 10.23 -2.77
C ASN A 1027 37.78 9.35 -2.30
N THR A 1028 37.57 8.04 -2.05
CA THR A 1028 38.65 7.10 -1.67
C THR A 1028 39.22 6.38 -2.90
N GLU A 1029 40.46 5.90 -2.81
CA GLU A 1029 41.09 5.20 -3.94
C GLU A 1029 40.37 3.90 -4.35
N SER A 1030 39.69 3.26 -3.40
CA SER A 1030 38.82 2.10 -3.59
C SER A 1030 37.48 2.39 -4.27
N ASP A 1031 37.08 3.66 -4.37
CA ASP A 1031 35.71 4.11 -4.74
C ASP A 1031 35.76 5.09 -5.92
N LYS A 1032 36.82 4.99 -6.74
CA LYS A 1032 37.09 5.81 -7.93
C LYS A 1032 36.14 5.54 -9.12
N SER A 1033 35.27 4.54 -9.05
CA SER A 1033 34.31 4.19 -10.11
C SER A 1033 32.97 4.94 -9.96
N PHE A 1034 32.14 4.91 -11.00
CA PHE A 1034 30.86 5.62 -11.04
C PHE A 1034 29.76 4.77 -10.38
N ARG A 1035 29.26 5.21 -9.22
CA ARG A 1035 28.38 4.45 -8.29
C ARG A 1035 27.15 3.86 -8.98
N THR A 1036 26.71 2.67 -8.58
CA THR A 1036 25.51 2.00 -9.14
C THR A 1036 24.25 2.85 -8.98
N VAL A 1037 23.20 2.57 -9.76
CA VAL A 1037 21.98 3.41 -9.79
C VAL A 1037 21.32 3.46 -8.41
N GLU A 1038 21.22 2.32 -7.75
CA GLU A 1038 20.66 2.16 -6.39
C GLU A 1038 21.50 2.93 -5.36
N ARG A 1039 22.84 2.86 -5.47
CA ARG A 1039 23.74 3.60 -4.58
C ARG A 1039 23.67 5.11 -4.82
N ALA A 1040 23.56 5.55 -6.07
CA ALA A 1040 23.39 6.96 -6.41
C ALA A 1040 22.04 7.50 -5.88
N ARG A 1041 20.95 6.76 -6.06
CA ARG A 1041 19.64 7.07 -5.44
C ARG A 1041 19.75 7.19 -3.92
N LYS A 1042 20.40 6.23 -3.24
CA LYS A 1042 20.58 6.25 -1.77
C LYS A 1042 21.36 7.49 -1.28
N GLN A 1043 22.39 7.92 -2.02
CA GLN A 1043 23.14 9.14 -1.70
C GLN A 1043 22.38 10.43 -2.05
N MET A 1044 21.54 10.43 -3.11
CA MET A 1044 20.63 11.54 -3.43
C MET A 1044 19.56 11.73 -2.34
N THR A 1045 18.98 10.64 -1.82
CA THR A 1045 18.07 10.69 -0.66
C THR A 1045 18.79 11.21 0.60
N TRP A 1046 20.02 10.76 0.85
CA TRP A 1046 20.85 11.28 1.96
C TRP A 1046 21.08 12.79 1.81
N PHE A 1047 21.44 13.26 0.61
CA PHE A 1047 21.64 14.68 0.31
C PHE A 1047 20.40 15.51 0.67
N LEU A 1048 19.22 15.12 0.17
CA LEU A 1048 17.96 15.79 0.47
C LEU A 1048 17.65 15.79 1.98
N THR A 1049 17.85 14.67 2.67
CA THR A 1049 17.65 14.54 4.12
C THR A 1049 18.56 15.50 4.92
N GLN A 1050 19.80 15.73 4.47
CA GLN A 1050 20.70 16.67 5.14
C GLN A 1050 20.32 18.13 4.87
N LEU A 1051 19.77 18.47 3.68
CA LEU A 1051 19.25 19.80 3.39
C LEU A 1051 18.03 20.15 4.25
N GLU A 1052 17.16 19.17 4.49
CA GLU A 1052 16.00 19.27 5.38
C GLU A 1052 16.44 19.45 6.84
N LYS A 1053 17.33 18.59 7.35
CA LYS A 1053 17.89 18.71 8.71
C LYS A 1053 18.62 20.04 8.95
N ALA A 1054 19.31 20.55 7.94
CA ALA A 1054 19.93 21.87 7.97
C ALA A 1054 18.91 23.02 7.77
N ASN A 1055 17.65 22.72 7.49
CA ASN A 1055 16.55 23.62 7.16
C ASN A 1055 16.97 24.69 6.13
N LEU A 1056 17.63 24.27 5.05
CA LEU A 1056 18.23 25.17 4.06
C LEU A 1056 17.20 25.72 3.06
N LEU A 1057 16.20 24.92 2.68
CA LEU A 1057 15.19 25.30 1.68
C LEU A 1057 14.37 26.53 2.13
N ASN A 1058 13.95 26.55 3.39
CA ASN A 1058 13.23 27.69 3.98
C ASN A 1058 14.13 28.91 4.24
N LYS A 1059 15.46 28.76 4.16
CA LYS A 1059 16.42 29.88 4.27
C LYS A 1059 16.69 30.55 2.92
N LEU A 1060 16.28 29.96 1.80
CA LEU A 1060 16.38 30.55 0.46
C LEU A 1060 15.32 31.65 0.28
N LYS A 1061 15.77 32.91 0.12
CA LYS A 1061 14.92 34.10 0.13
C LYS A 1061 14.57 34.61 -1.26
N SER A 1062 15.43 34.42 -2.25
CA SER A 1062 15.19 34.84 -3.64
C SER A 1062 14.43 33.78 -4.43
N ARG A 1063 13.54 34.21 -5.34
CA ARG A 1063 12.77 33.30 -6.22
C ARG A 1063 13.71 32.59 -7.20
N GLU A 1064 14.73 33.31 -7.62
CA GLU A 1064 15.82 32.88 -8.49
C GLU A 1064 16.62 31.76 -7.82
N SER A 1065 16.90 31.86 -6.52
CA SER A 1065 17.55 30.79 -5.74
C SER A 1065 16.67 29.55 -5.60
N LYS A 1066 15.35 29.68 -5.46
CA LYS A 1066 14.45 28.51 -5.38
C LYS A 1066 14.39 27.78 -6.73
N SER A 1067 14.20 28.53 -7.81
CA SER A 1067 14.15 27.95 -9.16
C SER A 1067 15.50 27.42 -9.66
N ALA A 1068 16.63 27.98 -9.21
CA ALA A 1068 17.95 27.37 -9.43
C ALA A 1068 18.14 26.08 -8.63
N PHE A 1069 17.57 25.97 -7.42
CA PHE A 1069 17.59 24.74 -6.63
C PHE A 1069 16.72 23.64 -7.27
N GLU A 1070 15.50 23.98 -7.70
CA GLU A 1070 14.62 23.09 -8.45
C GLU A 1070 15.32 22.51 -9.70
N GLN A 1071 15.95 23.36 -10.52
CA GLN A 1071 16.68 22.92 -11.71
C GLN A 1071 17.94 22.08 -11.37
N PHE A 1072 18.64 22.39 -10.26
CA PHE A 1072 19.77 21.59 -9.79
C PHE A 1072 19.34 20.18 -9.32
N ILE A 1073 18.22 20.05 -8.60
CA ILE A 1073 17.67 18.73 -8.23
C ILE A 1073 17.19 17.97 -9.46
N SER A 1074 16.56 18.66 -10.42
CA SER A 1074 16.12 18.08 -11.69
C SER A 1074 17.27 17.46 -12.48
N LEU A 1075 18.35 18.22 -12.75
CA LEU A 1075 19.56 17.73 -13.42
C LEU A 1075 20.21 16.52 -12.74
N ASN A 1076 20.29 16.52 -11.39
CA ASN A 1076 20.85 15.38 -10.66
C ASN A 1076 19.94 14.14 -10.72
N THR A 1077 18.62 14.33 -10.76
CA THR A 1077 17.67 13.23 -10.91
C THR A 1077 17.71 12.67 -12.33
N GLU A 1078 17.69 13.54 -13.35
CA GLU A 1078 17.79 13.15 -14.76
C GLU A 1078 19.09 12.38 -15.06
N LEU A 1079 20.21 12.76 -14.44
CA LEU A 1079 21.48 12.04 -14.56
C LEU A 1079 21.43 10.60 -13.99
N ILE A 1080 20.64 10.37 -12.94
CA ILE A 1080 20.36 9.02 -12.41
C ILE A 1080 19.46 8.26 -13.38
N THR A 1081 18.46 8.90 -13.97
CA THR A 1081 17.55 8.30 -14.97
C THR A 1081 18.29 7.90 -16.25
N ILE A 1082 19.19 8.75 -16.77
CA ILE A 1082 20.08 8.43 -17.91
C ILE A 1082 20.90 7.18 -17.58
N LYS A 1083 21.49 7.10 -16.38
CA LYS A 1083 22.25 5.90 -15.98
C LYS A 1083 21.36 4.66 -15.89
N HIS A 1084 20.15 4.77 -15.35
CA HIS A 1084 19.19 3.66 -15.26
C HIS A 1084 18.81 3.14 -16.65
N TYR A 1085 18.50 4.04 -17.58
CA TYR A 1085 18.22 3.74 -18.97
C TYR A 1085 19.39 3.00 -19.65
N GLN A 1086 20.62 3.53 -19.53
CA GLN A 1086 21.82 2.88 -20.08
C GLN A 1086 22.02 1.47 -19.46
N LEU A 1087 21.89 1.33 -18.15
CA LEU A 1087 22.06 0.05 -17.44
C LEU A 1087 21.01 -0.99 -17.83
N LEU A 1088 19.75 -0.58 -18.03
CA LEU A 1088 18.67 -1.44 -18.50
C LEU A 1088 18.95 -1.96 -19.92
N ASN A 1089 19.34 -1.09 -20.85
CA ASN A 1089 19.62 -1.49 -22.24
C ASN A 1089 20.91 -2.32 -22.37
N GLU A 1090 22.00 -1.96 -21.68
CA GLU A 1090 23.21 -2.79 -21.59
C GLU A 1090 22.89 -4.18 -21.02
N THR A 1091 22.07 -4.22 -19.97
CA THR A 1091 21.63 -5.47 -19.34
C THR A 1091 20.70 -6.28 -20.23
N ALA A 1092 19.81 -5.65 -20.99
CA ALA A 1092 18.93 -6.31 -21.96
C ALA A 1092 19.74 -6.92 -23.10
N MET A 1093 20.66 -6.16 -23.71
CA MET A 1093 21.60 -6.62 -24.74
C MET A 1093 22.42 -7.84 -24.24
N ARG A 1094 23.05 -7.72 -23.07
CA ARG A 1094 23.81 -8.82 -22.46
C ARG A 1094 22.94 -10.05 -22.14
N LYS A 1095 21.72 -9.85 -21.62
CA LYS A 1095 20.77 -10.93 -21.30
C LYS A 1095 20.13 -11.57 -22.53
N ILE A 1096 20.10 -10.90 -23.69
CA ILE A 1096 19.54 -11.47 -24.92
C ILE A 1096 20.60 -12.20 -25.72
N LEU A 1097 21.81 -11.65 -25.85
CA LEU A 1097 22.94 -12.34 -26.49
C LEU A 1097 23.30 -13.63 -25.71
N LYS A 1098 23.41 -13.60 -24.38
CA LYS A 1098 23.62 -14.84 -23.59
C LYS A 1098 22.44 -15.83 -23.63
N LYS A 1099 21.25 -15.38 -24.06
CA LYS A 1099 20.10 -16.26 -24.30
C LYS A 1099 20.10 -16.83 -25.72
N HIS A 1100 20.61 -16.08 -26.69
CA HIS A 1100 20.93 -16.56 -28.03
C HIS A 1100 21.93 -17.71 -27.92
N ASP A 1101 23.15 -17.46 -27.41
CA ASP A 1101 24.20 -18.48 -27.24
C ASP A 1101 23.67 -19.79 -26.63
N LYS A 1102 22.93 -19.69 -25.51
CA LYS A 1102 22.36 -20.85 -24.78
C LYS A 1102 21.21 -21.57 -25.53
N ARG A 1103 20.66 -20.99 -26.60
CA ARG A 1103 19.58 -21.57 -27.41
C ARG A 1103 20.01 -21.97 -28.82
N SER A 1104 20.98 -21.27 -29.39
CA SER A 1104 21.55 -21.55 -30.70
C SER A 1104 22.76 -22.48 -30.65
N GLY A 1105 23.49 -22.54 -29.52
CA GLY A 1105 24.80 -23.18 -29.45
C GLY A 1105 25.92 -22.35 -30.09
N LEU A 1106 25.66 -21.07 -30.40
CA LEU A 1106 26.60 -20.14 -31.04
C LEU A 1106 27.24 -19.20 -30.00
N THR A 1107 28.15 -18.33 -30.46
CA THR A 1107 28.97 -17.44 -29.62
C THR A 1107 28.73 -15.96 -29.91
N ALA A 1108 27.46 -15.57 -29.98
CA ALA A 1108 27.04 -14.19 -30.23
C ALA A 1108 27.45 -13.25 -29.09
N SER A 1109 27.32 -13.66 -27.82
CA SER A 1109 27.65 -12.79 -26.68
C SER A 1109 29.14 -12.46 -26.53
N GLU A 1110 30.01 -13.19 -27.23
CA GLU A 1110 31.42 -12.84 -27.38
C GLU A 1110 31.70 -12.06 -28.67
N ASN A 1111 31.17 -12.49 -29.82
CA ASN A 1111 31.59 -11.94 -31.11
C ASN A 1111 30.84 -10.66 -31.53
N PHE A 1112 29.57 -10.50 -31.14
CA PHE A 1112 28.78 -9.32 -31.50
C PHE A 1112 29.28 -8.04 -30.82
N PRO A 1113 29.56 -8.00 -29.49
CA PRO A 1113 30.04 -6.77 -28.84
C PRO A 1113 31.42 -6.31 -29.33
N LYS A 1114 32.26 -7.24 -29.80
CA LYS A 1114 33.57 -6.95 -30.43
C LYS A 1114 33.43 -6.33 -31.82
N PHE A 1115 32.33 -6.59 -32.52
CA PHE A 1115 32.09 -6.15 -33.89
C PHE A 1115 31.46 -4.75 -33.94
N VAL A 1116 30.51 -4.44 -33.05
CA VAL A 1116 29.75 -3.17 -33.07
C VAL A 1116 30.33 -2.08 -32.15
N SER A 1117 31.58 -2.20 -31.68
CA SER A 1117 32.30 -1.22 -30.85
C SER A 1117 31.45 -0.56 -29.74
N THR A 1118 31.29 -1.26 -28.60
CA THR A 1118 30.35 -0.88 -27.53
C THR A 1118 30.45 0.56 -26.99
N ASP A 1119 31.61 1.22 -27.12
CA ASP A 1119 31.81 2.60 -26.68
C ASP A 1119 30.98 3.63 -27.48
N ASP A 1120 30.63 3.33 -28.74
CA ASP A 1120 29.84 4.21 -29.61
C ASP A 1120 28.31 4.04 -29.41
N LEU A 1121 27.83 2.83 -29.12
CA LEU A 1121 26.40 2.54 -28.91
C LEU A 1121 25.88 2.95 -27.52
N PHE A 1122 26.67 2.70 -26.48
CA PHE A 1122 26.29 2.91 -25.09
C PHE A 1122 27.45 3.53 -24.32
N SER A 1123 27.86 4.74 -24.72
CA SER A 1123 29.01 5.44 -24.12
C SER A 1123 29.01 5.31 -22.59
N PRO A 1124 29.83 4.42 -21.98
CA PRO A 1124 29.70 4.04 -20.57
C PRO A 1124 30.08 5.19 -19.62
N GLN A 1125 30.64 6.23 -20.22
CA GLN A 1125 31.17 7.42 -19.58
C GLN A 1125 30.21 8.61 -19.70
N LEU A 1126 29.09 8.53 -20.45
CA LEU A 1126 28.18 9.67 -20.66
C LEU A 1126 27.78 10.32 -19.34
N ALA A 1127 27.17 9.55 -18.43
CA ALA A 1127 26.77 10.08 -17.12
C ALA A 1127 27.97 10.51 -16.25
N SER A 1128 29.19 10.00 -16.49
CA SER A 1128 30.43 10.49 -15.83
C SER A 1128 30.95 11.81 -16.42
N MET A 1129 30.85 12.01 -17.73
CA MET A 1129 31.19 13.27 -18.42
C MET A 1129 30.20 14.38 -18.04
N LEU A 1130 28.91 14.05 -17.98
CA LEU A 1130 27.86 14.95 -17.52
C LEU A 1130 28.04 15.32 -16.03
N TYR A 1131 28.38 14.37 -15.15
CA TYR A 1131 28.76 14.64 -13.76
C TYR A 1131 30.02 15.53 -13.65
N ALA A 1132 31.05 15.27 -14.45
CA ALA A 1132 32.25 16.10 -14.51
C ALA A 1132 31.96 17.53 -14.98
N THR A 1133 30.99 17.69 -15.88
CA THR A 1133 30.52 19.00 -16.37
C THR A 1133 29.75 19.75 -15.29
N ILE A 1134 28.82 19.10 -14.58
CA ILE A 1134 28.12 19.65 -13.41
C ILE A 1134 29.11 20.13 -12.35
N THR A 1135 30.06 19.27 -11.96
CA THR A 1135 31.01 19.59 -10.88
C THR A 1135 32.01 20.68 -11.27
N SER A 1136 32.58 20.65 -12.47
CA SER A 1136 33.54 21.68 -12.91
C SER A 1136 32.90 23.04 -13.15
N LYS A 1137 31.70 23.10 -13.76
CA LYS A 1137 30.99 24.36 -14.01
C LYS A 1137 30.33 24.96 -12.78
N LEU A 1138 29.61 24.18 -11.98
CA LEU A 1138 28.75 24.77 -10.92
C LEU A 1138 29.52 25.10 -9.63
N THR A 1139 30.55 24.33 -9.27
CA THR A 1139 31.33 24.61 -8.05
C THR A 1139 32.19 25.87 -8.19
N THR A 1140 32.67 26.18 -9.40
CA THR A 1140 33.51 27.36 -9.67
C THR A 1140 32.73 28.69 -9.68
N ILE A 1141 31.40 28.65 -9.81
CA ILE A 1141 30.53 29.85 -9.74
C ILE A 1141 30.38 30.38 -8.31
N ILE A 1142 30.58 29.54 -7.29
CA ILE A 1142 30.51 29.94 -5.88
C ILE A 1142 31.88 29.75 -5.22
N PRO A 1143 32.68 30.82 -5.07
CA PRO A 1143 34.00 30.75 -4.44
C PRO A 1143 33.92 30.21 -3.01
N GLN A 1144 34.78 29.26 -2.64
CA GLN A 1144 34.84 28.71 -1.28
C GLN A 1144 35.91 29.41 -0.44
N PRO A 1145 35.82 29.43 0.91
CA PRO A 1145 36.79 30.14 1.74
C PRO A 1145 38.20 29.54 1.66
N ASP A 1146 38.29 28.23 1.46
CA ASP A 1146 39.53 27.47 1.50
C ASP A 1146 40.42 27.71 0.27
N ASP A 1147 39.83 28.01 -0.89
CA ASP A 1147 40.52 28.42 -2.12
C ASP A 1147 41.42 29.67 -1.91
N TYR A 1148 41.12 30.45 -0.88
CA TYR A 1148 41.82 31.69 -0.51
C TYR A 1148 42.39 31.64 0.92
N ALA A 1149 42.55 30.44 1.49
CA ALA A 1149 43.19 30.25 2.79
C ALA A 1149 44.69 30.58 2.71
N CYS A 1150 45.22 31.27 3.73
CA CYS A 1150 46.65 31.44 3.89
C CYS A 1150 47.29 30.10 4.33
N PRO A 1151 48.29 29.57 3.61
CA PRO A 1151 48.90 28.26 3.92
C PRO A 1151 49.54 28.14 5.30
N VAL A 1152 49.85 29.27 5.95
CA VAL A 1152 50.50 29.32 7.28
C VAL A 1152 49.50 29.29 8.44
N CYS A 1153 48.24 29.69 8.21
CA CYS A 1153 47.21 29.74 9.26
C CYS A 1153 45.87 29.10 8.88
N MET A 1154 45.81 28.36 7.76
CA MET A 1154 44.69 27.53 7.28
C MET A 1154 43.34 28.26 7.37
N SER A 1155 43.33 29.52 6.93
CA SER A 1155 42.22 30.46 7.15
C SER A 1155 42.35 31.65 6.20
N VAL A 1156 41.21 32.21 5.77
CA VAL A 1156 41.09 33.22 4.69
C VAL A 1156 42.14 34.34 4.79
N ALA A 1157 42.82 34.62 3.69
CA ALA A 1157 43.98 35.52 3.65
C ALA A 1157 43.65 36.97 4.05
N TRP A 1158 44.03 37.37 5.27
CA TRP A 1158 43.87 38.74 5.78
C TRP A 1158 45.03 39.65 5.34
N ARG A 1159 44.67 40.72 4.60
CA ARG A 1159 45.62 41.60 3.87
C ARG A 1159 46.63 40.75 3.09
N PRO A 1160 46.18 40.07 2.02
CA PRO A 1160 47.00 39.13 1.27
C PRO A 1160 48.24 39.81 0.67
N ILE A 1161 49.42 39.31 1.01
CA ILE A 1161 50.68 39.69 0.38
C ILE A 1161 51.02 38.64 -0.68
N ARG A 1162 51.20 39.05 -1.93
CA ARG A 1162 51.62 38.20 -3.04
C ARG A 1162 53.14 38.31 -3.22
N LEU A 1163 53.85 37.21 -3.00
CA LEU A 1163 55.30 37.15 -3.16
C LEU A 1163 55.68 37.20 -4.64
N SER A 1164 56.96 37.48 -4.94
CA SER A 1164 57.51 37.45 -6.30
C SER A 1164 57.31 36.10 -7.02
N CYS A 1165 57.17 35.01 -6.26
CA CYS A 1165 56.81 33.69 -6.74
C CYS A 1165 55.29 33.43 -6.80
N ASN A 1166 54.46 34.48 -6.94
CA ASN A 1166 52.98 34.49 -7.04
C ASN A 1166 52.16 33.87 -5.89
N HIS A 1167 52.77 33.20 -4.93
CA HIS A 1167 52.12 32.63 -3.74
C HIS A 1167 51.64 33.72 -2.77
N VAL A 1168 50.50 33.48 -2.10
CA VAL A 1168 49.81 34.47 -1.26
C VAL A 1168 49.81 34.06 0.21
N PHE A 1169 50.06 35.03 1.10
CA PHE A 1169 50.06 34.84 2.56
C PHE A 1169 49.38 36.02 3.29
N CYS A 1170 48.84 35.80 4.49
CA CYS A 1170 48.45 36.89 5.38
C CYS A 1170 49.66 37.77 5.72
N VAL A 1171 49.52 39.10 5.70
CA VAL A 1171 50.62 40.02 6.06
C VAL A 1171 51.24 39.71 7.43
N ARG A 1172 50.42 39.33 8.42
CA ARG A 1172 50.89 39.00 9.78
C ARG A 1172 51.69 37.70 9.83
N CYS A 1173 51.27 36.68 9.09
CA CYS A 1173 52.01 35.42 8.96
C CYS A 1173 53.37 35.64 8.29
N LEU A 1174 53.42 36.51 7.28
CA LEU A 1174 54.65 36.84 6.56
C LEU A 1174 55.63 37.64 7.44
N ILE A 1175 55.15 38.63 8.19
CA ILE A 1175 55.96 39.36 9.18
C ILE A 1175 56.52 38.39 10.25
N LYS A 1176 55.73 37.41 10.70
CA LYS A 1176 56.21 36.39 11.65
C LYS A 1176 57.26 35.44 11.03
N ALA A 1177 57.21 35.18 9.73
CA ALA A 1177 58.26 34.45 9.02
C ALA A 1177 59.55 35.28 8.88
N GLN A 1178 59.44 36.56 8.49
CA GLN A 1178 60.56 37.51 8.41
C GLN A 1178 61.25 37.68 9.77
N LYS A 1179 60.49 37.88 10.86
CA LYS A 1179 61.02 37.94 12.24
C LYS A 1179 61.76 36.67 12.69
N LYS A 1180 61.50 35.52 12.05
CA LYS A 1180 62.20 34.24 12.28
C LYS A 1180 63.37 34.00 11.32
N GLY A 1181 63.80 35.02 10.55
CA GLY A 1181 64.91 34.93 9.60
C GLY A 1181 64.61 34.12 8.33
N MET A 1182 63.34 33.77 8.07
CA MET A 1182 62.96 33.00 6.88
C MET A 1182 62.94 33.90 5.64
N THR A 1183 63.85 33.65 4.70
CA THR A 1183 64.00 34.46 3.48
C THR A 1183 63.33 33.86 2.24
N SER A 1184 63.13 32.53 2.20
CA SER A 1184 62.55 31.78 1.08
C SER A 1184 61.05 31.49 1.26
N CYS A 1185 60.33 31.28 0.15
CA CYS A 1185 58.90 30.99 0.16
C CYS A 1185 58.57 29.65 0.88
N PRO A 1186 57.63 29.60 1.84
CA PRO A 1186 57.25 28.35 2.53
C PRO A 1186 56.73 27.23 1.62
N LEU A 1187 56.11 27.57 0.49
CA LEU A 1187 55.54 26.59 -0.45
C LEU A 1187 56.57 26.14 -1.50
N CYS A 1188 56.94 27.04 -2.42
CA CYS A 1188 57.81 26.69 -3.55
C CYS A 1188 59.31 26.88 -3.29
N ARG A 1189 59.72 27.19 -2.05
CA ARG A 1189 61.13 27.41 -1.62
C ARG A 1189 61.92 28.50 -2.37
N HIS A 1190 61.26 29.29 -3.22
CA HIS A 1190 61.91 30.35 -4.01
C HIS A 1190 62.78 31.26 -3.11
N PRO A 1191 64.09 31.42 -3.42
CA PRO A 1191 64.99 32.19 -2.58
C PRO A 1191 64.59 33.66 -2.53
N THR A 1192 64.87 34.34 -1.41
CA THR A 1192 64.55 35.76 -1.15
C THR A 1192 63.07 36.18 -1.20
N ALA A 1193 62.14 35.31 -1.62
CA ALA A 1193 60.74 35.67 -1.85
C ALA A 1193 59.97 36.16 -0.61
N VAL A 1194 60.40 35.76 0.60
CA VAL A 1194 59.87 36.31 1.87
C VAL A 1194 60.72 37.50 2.34
N GLY A 1195 62.04 37.45 2.16
CA GLY A 1195 62.96 38.52 2.59
C GLY A 1195 62.83 39.82 1.79
N SER A 1196 62.36 39.75 0.55
CA SER A 1196 62.13 40.91 -0.34
C SER A 1196 60.70 41.44 -0.32
N ALA A 1197 59.78 40.80 0.41
CA ALA A 1197 58.37 41.19 0.44
C ALA A 1197 58.14 42.41 1.35
N THR A 1198 57.52 43.44 0.79
CA THR A 1198 57.25 44.73 1.46
C THR A 1198 55.75 45.05 1.47
N ALA A 1199 55.37 46.21 2.01
CA ALA A 1199 54.00 46.71 1.92
C ALA A 1199 53.50 46.91 0.47
N LEU A 1200 54.40 47.08 -0.50
CA LEU A 1200 54.06 47.21 -1.93
C LEU A 1200 53.60 45.88 -2.56
N ASN A 1201 53.80 44.76 -1.87
CA ASN A 1201 53.37 43.43 -2.33
C ASN A 1201 51.92 43.09 -1.89
N LEU A 1202 51.17 44.06 -1.39
CA LEU A 1202 49.76 43.90 -1.01
C LEU A 1202 48.88 43.69 -2.24
N ASP A 1203 48.21 42.54 -2.31
CA ASP A 1203 47.25 42.24 -3.38
C ASP A 1203 45.90 42.91 -3.06
N GLU A 1204 45.77 44.18 -3.42
CA GLU A 1204 44.55 44.96 -3.17
C GLU A 1204 43.33 44.40 -3.93
N GLY A 1205 43.55 43.82 -5.11
CA GLY A 1205 42.50 43.16 -5.90
C GLY A 1205 41.90 41.98 -5.14
N LEU A 1206 42.74 41.05 -4.69
CA LEU A 1206 42.31 39.93 -3.85
C LEU A 1206 41.78 40.42 -2.50
N GLN A 1207 42.37 41.45 -1.88
CA GLN A 1207 41.86 41.99 -0.62
C GLN A 1207 40.43 42.55 -0.78
N ASN A 1208 40.12 43.19 -1.90
CA ASN A 1208 38.79 43.74 -2.17
C ASN A 1208 37.79 42.65 -2.55
N PHE A 1209 38.20 41.67 -3.36
CA PHE A 1209 37.41 40.45 -3.62
C PHE A 1209 37.03 39.74 -2.31
N LEU A 1210 37.98 39.52 -1.41
CA LEU A 1210 37.73 38.83 -0.14
C LEU A 1210 36.79 39.60 0.79
N LYS A 1211 36.87 40.95 0.85
CA LYS A 1211 35.89 41.77 1.56
C LYS A 1211 34.47 41.60 1.02
N MET A 1212 34.33 41.37 -0.29
CA MET A 1212 33.05 41.33 -1.00
C MET A 1212 32.39 39.93 -0.93
N TYR A 1213 33.17 38.87 -1.14
CA TYR A 1213 32.68 37.48 -1.20
C TYR A 1213 32.80 36.71 0.13
N PHE A 1214 33.60 37.18 1.09
CA PHE A 1214 33.82 36.53 2.40
C PHE A 1214 33.75 37.51 3.59
N PRO A 1215 32.72 38.39 3.68
CA PRO A 1215 32.66 39.43 4.71
C PRO A 1215 32.57 38.91 6.15
N GLN A 1216 32.01 37.71 6.37
CA GLN A 1216 31.91 37.12 7.71
C GLN A 1216 33.28 36.61 8.20
N GLU A 1217 33.94 35.86 7.33
CA GLU A 1217 35.24 35.24 7.51
C GLU A 1217 36.33 36.31 7.67
N ILE A 1218 36.31 37.35 6.84
CA ILE A 1218 37.21 38.52 6.95
C ILE A 1218 36.95 39.32 8.23
N LYS A 1219 35.70 39.43 8.70
CA LYS A 1219 35.37 40.08 9.99
C LYS A 1219 35.81 39.25 11.19
N GLN A 1220 35.73 37.92 11.12
CA GLN A 1220 36.32 37.02 12.11
C GLN A 1220 37.84 37.15 12.10
N LYS A 1221 38.49 37.06 10.93
CA LYS A 1221 39.95 37.10 10.82
C LYS A 1221 40.53 38.43 11.27
N LYS A 1222 39.81 39.54 11.06
CA LYS A 1222 40.14 40.84 11.67
C LYS A 1222 40.25 40.72 13.20
N ARG A 1223 39.21 40.20 13.88
CA ARG A 1223 39.15 40.04 15.34
C ARG A 1223 40.24 39.11 15.88
N GLU A 1224 40.56 38.04 15.17
CA GLU A 1224 41.66 37.14 15.53
C GLU A 1224 43.02 37.88 15.52
N ASN A 1225 43.32 38.61 14.45
CA ASN A 1225 44.56 39.40 14.35
C ASN A 1225 44.62 40.53 15.38
N GLU A 1226 43.49 41.18 15.70
CA GLU A 1226 43.40 42.23 16.73
C GLU A 1226 43.64 41.67 18.15
N ARG A 1227 43.09 40.49 18.46
CA ARG A 1227 43.37 39.77 19.72
C ARG A 1227 44.83 39.34 19.82
N GLU A 1228 45.39 38.76 18.75
CA GLU A 1228 46.78 38.31 18.73
C GLU A 1228 47.75 39.50 18.89
N GLN A 1229 47.43 40.66 18.30
CA GLN A 1229 48.17 41.90 18.51
C GLN A 1229 48.09 42.37 19.97
N ALA A 1230 46.90 42.44 20.56
CA ALA A 1230 46.74 42.83 21.96
C ALA A 1230 47.49 41.89 22.94
N ILE A 1231 47.57 40.60 22.63
CA ILE A 1231 48.37 39.63 23.39
C ILE A 1231 49.87 39.93 23.27
N GLU A 1232 50.38 40.17 22.06
CA GLU A 1232 51.79 40.55 21.83
C GLU A 1232 52.14 41.88 22.52
N ASP A 1233 51.25 42.86 22.51
CA ASP A 1233 51.45 44.16 23.17
C ASP A 1233 51.44 44.03 24.71
N VAL A 1234 50.54 43.23 25.29
CA VAL A 1234 50.53 42.94 26.74
C VAL A 1234 51.79 42.16 27.15
N GLN A 1235 52.27 41.22 26.32
CA GLN A 1235 53.55 40.54 26.57
C GLN A 1235 54.73 41.53 26.55
N ALA A 1236 54.76 42.46 25.59
CA ALA A 1236 55.78 43.49 25.50
C ALA A 1236 55.75 44.50 26.68
N MET A 1237 54.56 44.87 27.17
CA MET A 1237 54.41 45.80 28.30
C MET A 1237 54.67 45.15 29.66
N THR A 1238 54.39 43.86 29.84
CA THR A 1238 54.48 43.17 31.14
C THR A 1238 55.76 42.33 31.31
N GLY A 1239 56.48 42.04 30.23
CA GLY A 1239 57.65 41.15 30.23
C GLY A 1239 57.31 39.67 30.52
N LYS A 1240 56.03 39.31 30.66
CA LYS A 1240 55.59 37.95 30.96
C LYS A 1240 55.17 37.22 29.68
N LEU A 1241 55.88 36.13 29.38
CA LEU A 1241 55.43 35.13 28.41
C LEU A 1241 54.27 34.33 29.02
N TYR A 1242 53.12 34.33 28.34
CA TYR A 1242 51.97 33.50 28.72
C TYR A 1242 52.09 32.12 28.08
N THR A 1243 51.73 31.07 28.81
CA THR A 1243 51.71 29.70 28.27
C THR A 1243 50.55 29.51 27.30
N GLU A 1244 50.66 28.51 26.42
CA GLU A 1244 49.62 28.22 25.43
C GLU A 1244 48.26 27.90 26.10
N GLU A 1245 48.26 27.21 27.24
CA GLU A 1245 47.04 27.01 28.06
C GLU A 1245 46.45 28.32 28.63
N GLN A 1246 47.29 29.29 29.03
CA GLN A 1246 46.81 30.59 29.52
C GLN A 1246 46.18 31.39 28.38
N LEU A 1247 46.79 31.36 27.19
CA LEU A 1247 46.25 31.97 25.97
C LEU A 1247 44.93 31.30 25.56
N ILE A 1248 44.82 29.97 25.66
CA ILE A 1248 43.57 29.22 25.43
C ILE A 1248 42.49 29.59 26.45
N ARG A 1249 42.82 29.75 27.73
CA ARG A 1249 41.86 30.22 28.76
C ARG A 1249 41.38 31.65 28.48
N MET A 1250 42.25 32.54 28.00
CA MET A 1250 41.89 33.89 27.56
C MET A 1250 41.10 33.93 26.23
N ASN A 1251 41.05 32.82 25.49
CA ASN A 1251 40.35 32.73 24.19
C ASN A 1251 38.90 32.22 24.30
N LYS A 1252 38.45 31.71 25.46
CA LYS A 1252 37.04 31.31 25.64
C LYS A 1252 36.11 32.53 25.52
N PRO A 1253 35.00 32.44 24.78
CA PRO A 1253 33.97 33.48 24.82
C PRO A 1253 33.30 33.52 26.20
N SER A 1254 33.14 34.72 26.75
CA SER A 1254 32.32 34.96 27.94
C SER A 1254 30.87 35.21 27.53
N ASP A 1255 29.97 34.25 27.78
CA ASP A 1255 28.51 34.45 27.55
C ASP A 1255 27.88 35.42 28.56
N THR A 1256 28.63 35.88 29.55
CA THR A 1256 28.24 36.97 30.44
C THR A 1256 28.27 38.33 29.73
N LYS A 1257 27.10 38.96 29.60
CA LYS A 1257 26.98 40.40 29.32
C LYS A 1257 27.69 41.20 30.41
N CYS A 1258 28.90 41.68 30.13
CA CYS A 1258 29.57 42.62 31.03
C CYS A 1258 28.90 44.00 30.89
N VAL A 1259 28.21 44.44 31.95
CA VAL A 1259 27.66 45.79 32.06
C VAL A 1259 28.78 46.74 32.50
N ILE A 1260 28.75 47.97 32.01
CA ILE A 1260 29.77 48.99 32.25
C ILE A 1260 29.74 49.47 33.71
N MET A 1261 30.91 49.48 34.36
CA MET A 1261 31.41 50.60 35.17
C MET A 1261 32.88 50.81 34.81
#